data_AF-A0A1I0LPY0-F1
#
_entry.id   AF-A0A1I0LPY0-F1
#
_cell.length_a   1.000
_cell.length_b   1.000
_cell.length_c   1.000
_cell.angle_alpha   90.00
_cell.angle_beta   90.00
_cell.angle_gamma   90.00
#
_symmetry.space_group_name_H-M   'P 1'
#
loop_
_entity.id
_entity.type
_entity.pdbx_description
1 polymer ?
#
loop_
_entity_poly.entity_id
_entity_poly.type
_entity_poly.pdbx_seq_one_letter_code
_entity_poly.pdbx_strand_id
1 'polypeptide(L)'
;MSAPEHVHEHVQEHVHEHVVKAMLREAGVPVPRGVVLPPDTRDFGAAGELAEPLVLKAFGPGLVHKSEAGAVTLGLRAAELPGAAARMRERVPGLAGFLVEEQAAAGVELIVGLVRDAAFGPVLLAGLGGVWTETLRDTALRLCPVSEPDARRMLASLRAAPLLAGSRGLPPVDLAALVKLLLAVGGPGGLWERLELGEFELNPVIATPDGVTAVDARHLPAAPPPPVTRGGTADFLPLFEPRAVAVVGASTTRPTFGNMFLDFYRSAGVPLVAVHPQAEEVAGVPAVRSLAEAAATAGVDYALVAVPAERCAEVVAQAAGVPFVQVMSGGFGEAGRAGLEDELAAAARAAGTRLLGPNCMGVYCPRGRQTFVGGGLGPPGSVALISQSGGLAGEVIKVGERRGLAFSRVVTVGNAADVTPAELLRWLARDEETRAVGLYLEDPRDGRELFEALRALDRPVVLLVGGRTGQGRAAAASHTGGLVSDRRLWEAVAEQAGAALVTSQDDLIGVLAYFQAHGARPTDGEGVLVIGPSGGASVLAADAFDAAGVCLDPLPEDVAGELRGLGVAAFGNPLEAPVGPRGRPDLVPAVVAAILRARAYREVVAHVNVQAFFTYGDTPEPLYAYTHALAAAQGALPRTRFTLVTRNGECAPPGVDDEVRRVAAAAGIPVYRSMEAAAAAVAAGGDHGAA
;
A
#
# COMPACT_ATOMS: atom_id res chain seq x y z
N MET A 1 34.04 -10.98 39.72
CA MET A 1 34.73 -9.77 39.21
C MET A 1 35.10 -10.05 37.77
N SER A 2 34.20 -9.71 36.86
CA SER A 2 34.36 -9.90 35.42
C SER A 2 34.36 -8.51 34.78
N ALA A 3 35.34 -8.28 33.91
CA ALA A 3 35.60 -6.99 33.28
C ALA A 3 34.41 -6.49 32.45
N PRO A 4 34.20 -5.16 32.34
CA PRO A 4 33.19 -4.63 31.45
C PRO A 4 33.67 -4.77 30.00
N GLU A 5 32.86 -5.42 29.17
CA GLU A 5 33.02 -5.42 27.71
C GLU A 5 32.90 -3.97 27.22
N HIS A 6 33.98 -3.47 26.63
CA HIS A 6 33.96 -2.22 25.89
C HIS A 6 33.06 -2.40 24.68
N VAL A 7 31.87 -1.79 24.72
CA VAL A 7 31.08 -1.49 23.54
C VAL A 7 31.94 -0.58 22.67
N HIS A 8 32.49 -1.12 21.58
CA HIS A 8 33.05 -0.28 20.52
C HIS A 8 31.92 0.53 19.91
N GLU A 9 31.82 1.80 20.28
CA GLU A 9 31.16 2.81 19.43
C GLU A 9 31.88 2.79 18.08
N HIS A 10 31.26 2.18 17.07
CA HIS A 10 31.64 2.37 15.69
C HIS A 10 31.39 3.84 15.34
N VAL A 11 32.42 4.67 15.44
CA VAL A 11 32.42 6.00 14.82
C VAL A 11 32.32 5.77 13.31
N GLN A 12 31.13 5.91 12.73
CA GLN A 12 30.92 5.81 11.29
C GLN A 12 31.76 6.90 10.60
N GLU A 13 32.76 6.48 9.82
CA GLU A 13 33.68 7.37 9.12
C GLU A 13 32.93 8.07 7.97
N HIS A 14 32.81 9.39 8.04
CA HIS A 14 32.11 10.20 7.03
C HIS A 14 32.92 10.25 5.73
N VAL A 15 32.28 9.96 4.58
CA VAL A 15 32.91 10.14 3.26
C VAL A 15 32.95 11.63 2.93
N HIS A 16 34.14 12.16 2.60
CA HIS A 16 34.31 13.57 2.27
C HIS A 16 33.57 13.95 0.97
N GLU A 17 32.97 15.16 0.93
CA GLU A 17 32.13 15.65 -0.19
C GLU A 17 32.79 15.50 -1.56
N HIS A 18 34.10 15.78 -1.69
CA HIS A 18 34.80 15.68 -2.97
C HIS A 18 34.88 14.24 -3.51
N VAL A 19 34.91 13.24 -2.62
CA VAL A 19 34.87 11.81 -2.98
C VAL A 19 33.48 11.44 -3.48
N VAL A 20 32.42 11.88 -2.76
CA VAL A 20 31.02 11.68 -3.18
C VAL A 20 30.77 12.34 -4.54
N LYS A 21 31.30 13.56 -4.76
CA LYS A 21 31.20 14.26 -6.04
C LYS A 21 31.94 13.57 -7.18
N ALA A 22 33.04 12.85 -6.91
CA ALA A 22 33.68 12.02 -7.92
C ALA A 22 32.75 10.87 -8.35
N MET A 23 32.11 10.18 -7.40
CA MET A 23 31.13 9.13 -7.68
C MET A 23 29.93 9.66 -8.50
N LEU A 24 29.46 10.88 -8.19
CA LEU A 24 28.42 11.55 -8.95
C LEU A 24 28.82 11.79 -10.41
N ARG A 25 30.04 12.28 -10.66
CA ARG A 25 30.56 12.49 -12.02
C ARG A 25 30.62 11.19 -12.81
N GLU A 26 31.11 10.11 -12.18
CA GLU A 26 31.15 8.78 -12.80
C GLU A 26 29.75 8.25 -13.14
N ALA A 27 28.74 8.56 -12.31
CA ALA A 27 27.35 8.25 -12.57
C ALA A 27 26.66 9.21 -13.58
N GLY A 28 27.39 10.19 -14.12
CA GLY A 28 26.87 11.17 -15.06
C GLY A 28 25.98 12.25 -14.44
N VAL A 29 26.05 12.44 -13.12
CA VAL A 29 25.39 13.53 -12.40
C VAL A 29 26.32 14.75 -12.39
N PRO A 30 25.88 15.91 -12.95
CA PRO A 30 26.72 17.10 -12.97
C PRO A 30 26.94 17.66 -11.56
N VAL A 31 28.19 18.00 -11.26
CA VAL A 31 28.63 18.69 -10.05
C VAL A 31 29.58 19.82 -10.47
N PRO A 32 29.77 20.88 -9.66
CA PRO A 32 30.71 21.94 -9.98
C PRO A 32 32.13 21.41 -10.27
N ARG A 33 32.84 22.07 -11.19
CA ARG A 33 34.29 21.88 -11.30
C ARG A 33 34.95 22.45 -10.06
N GLY A 34 35.96 21.77 -9.56
CA GLY A 34 36.64 22.22 -8.36
C GLY A 34 37.93 21.49 -8.07
N VAL A 35 38.69 22.04 -7.12
CA VAL A 35 39.98 21.53 -6.67
C VAL A 35 39.97 21.34 -5.15
N VAL A 36 40.62 20.27 -4.69
CA VAL A 36 40.79 19.97 -3.27
C VAL A 36 42.14 20.50 -2.83
N LEU A 37 42.17 21.24 -1.72
CA LEU A 37 43.38 21.84 -1.16
C LEU A 37 43.57 21.42 0.31
N PRO A 38 44.82 21.25 0.77
CA PRO A 38 45.11 20.86 2.14
C PRO A 38 44.75 21.98 3.14
N PRO A 39 44.59 21.65 4.43
CA PRO A 39 44.05 22.57 5.43
C PRO A 39 44.97 23.78 5.70
N ASP A 40 46.28 23.60 5.54
CA ASP A 40 47.32 24.60 5.71
C ASP A 40 47.63 25.39 4.42
N THR A 41 46.89 25.16 3.33
CA THR A 41 47.20 25.77 2.02
C THR A 41 47.32 27.30 2.09
N ARG A 42 48.40 27.80 1.48
CA ARG A 42 48.62 29.23 1.22
C ARG A 42 48.57 29.56 -0.27
N ASP A 43 48.60 28.53 -1.11
CA ASP A 43 48.61 28.64 -2.57
C ASP A 43 47.26 28.15 -3.13
N PHE A 44 46.60 29.04 -3.85
CA PHE A 44 45.32 28.78 -4.51
C PHE A 44 45.47 28.79 -6.04
N GLY A 45 46.70 28.71 -6.57
CA GLY A 45 46.97 28.75 -8.01
C GLY A 45 46.20 27.70 -8.82
N ALA A 46 45.99 26.51 -8.25
CA ALA A 46 45.17 25.45 -8.86
C ALA A 46 43.70 25.86 -9.09
N ALA A 47 43.18 26.84 -8.34
CA ALA A 47 41.83 27.36 -8.54
C ALA A 47 41.76 28.39 -9.68
N GLY A 48 42.89 28.84 -10.24
CA GLY A 48 42.94 29.85 -11.30
C GLY A 48 42.36 29.38 -12.65
N GLU A 49 42.16 28.08 -12.83
CA GLU A 49 41.52 27.49 -14.03
C GLU A 49 39.99 27.33 -13.90
N LEU A 50 39.43 27.70 -12.75
CA LEU A 50 37.99 27.67 -12.47
C LEU A 50 37.33 28.99 -12.90
N ALA A 51 36.11 28.92 -13.41
CA ALA A 51 35.32 30.10 -13.73
C ALA A 51 34.82 30.82 -12.46
N GLU A 52 35.06 32.13 -12.37
CA GLU A 52 34.50 32.99 -11.31
C GLU A 52 33.01 33.29 -11.56
N PRO A 53 32.19 33.48 -10.50
CA PRO A 53 32.56 33.47 -9.08
C PRO A 53 32.80 32.06 -8.52
N LEU A 54 33.61 31.99 -7.46
CA LEU A 54 34.03 30.77 -6.79
C LEU A 54 33.33 30.57 -5.44
N VAL A 55 33.26 29.32 -5.02
CA VAL A 55 32.80 28.87 -3.71
C VAL A 55 33.96 28.21 -2.98
N LEU A 56 34.19 28.63 -1.73
CA LEU A 56 35.12 27.98 -0.82
C LEU A 56 34.32 27.20 0.22
N LYS A 57 34.59 25.89 0.34
CA LYS A 57 34.02 25.02 1.38
C LYS A 57 35.11 24.37 2.22
N ALA A 58 34.92 24.25 3.52
CA ALA A 58 35.75 23.40 4.36
C ALA A 58 35.12 22.00 4.50
N PHE A 59 35.96 20.97 4.63
CA PHE A 59 35.54 19.62 5.00
C PHE A 59 36.42 19.08 6.14
N GLY A 60 35.86 18.22 6.98
CA GLY A 60 36.55 17.62 8.12
C GLY A 60 35.61 16.78 8.99
N PRO A 61 36.14 16.07 10.01
CA PRO A 61 35.33 15.22 10.89
C PRO A 61 34.22 16.02 11.60
N GLY A 62 32.99 15.49 11.63
CA GLY A 62 31.86 16.09 12.35
C GLY A 62 31.24 17.35 11.72
N LEU A 63 31.71 17.78 10.54
CA LEU A 63 31.21 18.99 9.87
C LEU A 63 29.97 18.69 9.01
N VAL A 64 28.81 18.53 9.66
CA VAL A 64 27.55 18.14 9.01
C VAL A 64 26.75 19.36 8.52
N HIS A 65 26.54 20.39 9.34
CA HIS A 65 25.81 21.62 8.99
C HIS A 65 26.74 22.75 8.53
N LYS A 66 27.39 22.58 7.36
CA LYS A 66 28.47 23.44 6.88
C LYS A 66 28.13 24.94 6.82
N SER A 67 26.95 25.29 6.30
CA SER A 67 26.52 26.69 6.16
C SER A 67 26.35 27.38 7.52
N GLU A 68 25.76 26.68 8.49
CA GLU A 68 25.55 27.17 9.86
C GLU A 68 26.87 27.28 10.64
N ALA A 69 27.81 26.38 10.38
CA ALA A 69 29.17 26.41 10.93
C ALA A 69 30.08 27.48 10.26
N GLY A 70 29.58 28.24 9.28
CA GLY A 70 30.37 29.21 8.52
C GLY A 70 31.45 28.57 7.63
N ALA A 71 31.30 27.29 7.31
CA ALA A 71 32.22 26.48 6.52
C ALA A 71 32.00 26.59 5.00
N VAL A 72 31.17 27.53 4.56
CA VAL A 72 30.92 27.85 3.14
C VAL A 72 31.06 29.36 2.94
N THR A 73 31.69 29.79 1.86
CA THR A 73 31.74 31.19 1.43
C THR A 73 31.54 31.26 -0.07
N LEU A 74 30.50 31.97 -0.51
CA LEU A 74 30.08 32.12 -1.91
C LEU A 74 30.59 33.45 -2.50
N GLY A 75 30.54 33.58 -3.81
CA GLY A 75 30.74 34.86 -4.51
C GLY A 75 32.18 35.34 -4.56
N LEU A 76 33.15 34.44 -4.41
CA LEU A 76 34.57 34.80 -4.30
C LEU A 76 35.21 34.97 -5.67
N ARG A 77 36.07 35.97 -5.81
CA ARG A 77 37.10 35.98 -6.85
C ARG A 77 38.33 35.19 -6.38
N ALA A 78 39.13 34.67 -7.30
CA ALA A 78 40.32 33.89 -6.99
C ALA A 78 41.28 34.65 -6.05
N ALA A 79 41.41 35.96 -6.23
CA ALA A 79 42.22 36.84 -5.37
C ALA A 79 41.74 36.91 -3.90
N GLU A 80 40.48 36.55 -3.62
CA GLU A 80 39.86 36.64 -2.30
C GLU A 80 39.95 35.34 -1.50
N LEU A 81 40.32 34.22 -2.15
CA LEU A 81 40.42 32.89 -1.55
C LEU A 81 41.36 32.82 -0.33
N PRO A 82 42.58 33.40 -0.34
CA PRO A 82 43.48 33.31 0.82
C PRO A 82 42.89 33.93 2.09
N GLY A 83 42.24 35.09 1.93
CA GLY A 83 41.59 35.79 3.03
C GLY A 83 40.33 35.06 3.53
N ALA A 84 39.53 34.51 2.61
CA ALA A 84 38.37 33.72 2.97
C ALA A 84 38.75 32.43 3.72
N ALA A 85 39.79 31.73 3.26
CA ALA A 85 40.30 30.52 3.92
C ALA A 85 40.89 30.80 5.30
N ALA A 86 41.60 31.92 5.50
CA ALA A 86 42.09 32.33 6.81
C ALA A 86 40.93 32.50 7.81
N ARG A 87 39.89 33.27 7.44
CA ARG A 87 38.69 33.44 8.28
C ARG A 87 37.91 32.15 8.51
N MET A 88 37.93 31.22 7.55
CA MET A 88 37.24 29.93 7.69
C MET A 88 37.96 29.01 8.67
N ARG A 89 39.30 28.97 8.70
CA ARG A 89 40.07 28.20 9.71
C ARG A 89 39.78 28.63 11.13
N GLU A 90 39.63 29.93 11.36
CA GLU A 90 39.31 30.47 12.69
C GLU A 90 37.93 30.00 13.17
N ARG A 91 36.98 29.83 12.24
CA ARG A 91 35.60 29.40 12.53
C ARG A 91 35.45 27.88 12.63
N VAL A 92 36.26 27.13 11.89
CA VAL A 92 36.17 25.67 11.75
C VAL A 92 37.48 25.02 12.21
N PRO A 93 37.75 24.94 13.52
CA PRO A 93 38.95 24.30 14.03
C PRO A 93 38.96 22.81 13.67
N GLY A 94 40.11 22.29 13.23
CA GLY A 94 40.27 20.87 12.90
C GLY A 94 39.73 20.45 11.52
N LEU A 95 39.46 21.40 10.62
CA LEU A 95 39.14 21.09 9.22
C LEU A 95 40.27 20.25 8.57
N ALA A 96 39.90 19.28 7.76
CA ALA A 96 40.80 18.38 7.04
C ALA A 96 41.27 18.97 5.69
N GLY A 97 40.52 19.92 5.12
CA GLY A 97 40.92 20.62 3.91
C GLY A 97 39.85 21.58 3.38
N PHE A 98 40.13 22.13 2.20
CA PHE A 98 39.22 23.00 1.45
C PHE A 98 38.84 22.37 0.11
N LEU A 99 37.61 22.64 -0.31
CA LEU A 99 37.09 22.38 -1.65
C LEU A 99 36.75 23.74 -2.27
N VAL A 100 37.47 24.11 -3.34
CA VAL A 100 37.21 25.33 -4.11
C VAL A 100 36.49 24.94 -5.39
N GLU A 101 35.33 25.52 -5.65
CA GLU A 101 34.45 25.16 -6.76
C GLU A 101 33.98 26.38 -7.56
N GLU A 102 33.63 26.17 -8.83
CA GLU A 102 32.85 27.14 -9.60
C GLU A 102 31.46 27.31 -8.94
N GLN A 103 30.99 28.55 -8.82
CA GLN A 103 29.64 28.80 -8.31
C GLN A 103 28.60 28.50 -9.38
N ALA A 104 27.68 27.57 -9.08
CA ALA A 104 26.56 27.28 -9.95
C ALA A 104 25.63 28.50 -10.12
N ALA A 105 25.00 28.61 -11.30
CA ALA A 105 23.99 29.62 -11.57
C ALA A 105 22.80 29.51 -10.61
N ALA A 106 22.12 30.63 -10.35
CA ALA A 106 20.89 30.61 -9.57
C ALA A 106 19.78 29.84 -10.30
N GLY A 107 19.01 29.04 -9.56
CA GLY A 107 17.94 28.21 -10.11
C GLY A 107 17.00 27.73 -9.02
N VAL A 108 16.15 26.76 -9.37
CA VAL A 108 15.27 26.10 -8.39
C VAL A 108 16.09 25.10 -7.59
N GLU A 109 16.12 25.25 -6.27
CA GLU A 109 16.81 24.32 -5.37
C GLU A 109 15.91 23.11 -5.06
N LEU A 110 16.47 21.92 -5.22
CA LEU A 110 15.84 20.63 -4.93
C LEU A 110 16.70 19.84 -3.94
N ILE A 111 16.08 18.89 -3.26
CA ILE A 111 16.77 17.84 -2.51
C ILE A 111 16.54 16.50 -3.21
N VAL A 112 17.60 15.71 -3.35
CA VAL A 112 17.51 14.32 -3.82
C VAL A 112 18.28 13.45 -2.86
N GLY A 113 17.67 12.40 -2.33
CA GLY A 113 18.32 11.54 -1.34
C GLY A 113 18.00 10.06 -1.54
N LEU A 114 18.86 9.20 -1.01
CA LEU A 114 18.59 7.78 -0.83
C LEU A 114 18.63 7.47 0.66
N VAL A 115 17.62 6.74 1.11
CA VAL A 115 17.55 6.18 2.46
C VAL A 115 17.25 4.70 2.37
N ARG A 116 17.74 3.93 3.34
CA ARG A 116 17.35 2.53 3.49
C ARG A 116 16.22 2.43 4.51
N ASP A 117 15.02 2.13 4.04
CA ASP A 117 13.91 1.70 4.90
C ASP A 117 14.15 0.27 5.40
N ALA A 118 13.77 0.01 6.66
CA ALA A 118 14.01 -1.28 7.30
C ALA A 118 13.24 -2.43 6.65
N ALA A 119 12.01 -2.18 6.18
CA ALA A 119 11.16 -3.20 5.56
C ALA A 119 11.28 -3.19 4.03
N PHE A 120 11.30 -2.00 3.41
CA PHE A 120 11.23 -1.84 1.95
C PHE A 120 12.59 -1.67 1.26
N GLY A 121 13.67 -1.50 2.02
CA GLY A 121 15.01 -1.36 1.49
C GLY A 121 15.28 0.03 0.88
N PRO A 122 16.06 0.15 -0.21
CA PRO A 122 16.44 1.45 -0.78
C PRO A 122 15.26 2.26 -1.34
N VAL A 123 15.11 3.48 -0.83
CA VAL A 123 14.07 4.44 -1.21
C VAL A 123 14.72 5.73 -1.69
N LEU A 124 14.30 6.19 -2.87
CA LEU A 124 14.64 7.50 -3.42
C LEU A 124 13.68 8.55 -2.90
N LEU A 125 14.22 9.68 -2.47
CA LEU A 125 13.50 10.89 -2.09
C LEU A 125 13.83 12.00 -3.10
N ALA A 126 12.81 12.74 -3.53
CA ALA A 126 12.98 14.01 -4.23
C ALA A 126 12.05 15.07 -3.62
N GLY A 127 12.49 16.31 -3.50
CA GLY A 127 11.67 17.38 -2.94
C GLY A 127 12.23 18.77 -3.20
N LEU A 128 11.53 19.80 -2.71
CA LEU A 128 12.03 21.17 -2.76
C LEU A 128 13.18 21.33 -1.75
N GLY A 129 14.31 21.87 -2.23
CA GLY A 129 15.53 22.08 -1.45
C GLY A 129 15.62 23.48 -0.83
N GLY A 130 16.75 23.75 -0.19
CA GLY A 130 17.06 25.05 0.42
C GLY A 130 16.45 25.24 1.82
N VAL A 131 16.37 26.49 2.27
CA VAL A 131 15.94 26.86 3.64
C VAL A 131 14.51 26.42 4.00
N TRP A 132 13.69 26.07 3.00
CA TRP A 132 12.29 25.68 3.20
C TRP A 132 12.07 24.17 3.32
N THR A 133 13.11 23.35 3.10
CA THR A 133 13.04 21.88 3.03
C THR A 133 12.35 21.27 4.26
N GLU A 134 12.79 21.64 5.47
CA GLU A 134 12.27 21.08 6.73
C GLU A 134 10.87 21.62 7.08
N THR A 135 10.57 22.84 6.66
CA THR A 135 9.34 23.56 7.03
C THR A 135 8.15 23.16 6.15
N LEU A 136 8.37 22.96 4.85
CA LEU A 136 7.28 22.65 3.91
C LEU A 136 7.01 21.16 3.75
N ARG A 137 8.00 20.30 4.03
CA ARG A 137 7.93 18.84 3.87
C ARG A 137 7.38 18.40 2.51
N ASP A 138 7.71 19.16 1.46
CA ASP A 138 7.26 18.93 0.09
C ASP A 138 8.20 17.94 -0.61
N THR A 139 7.94 16.66 -0.43
CA THR A 139 8.80 15.56 -0.88
C THR A 139 7.98 14.40 -1.42
N ALA A 140 8.48 13.73 -2.44
CA ALA A 140 7.98 12.47 -2.98
C ALA A 140 8.98 11.34 -2.70
N LEU A 141 8.47 10.13 -2.43
CA LEU A 141 9.25 8.92 -2.22
C LEU A 141 8.98 7.89 -3.32
N ARG A 142 9.97 7.09 -3.70
CA ARG A 142 9.82 5.89 -4.55
C ARG A 142 10.80 4.79 -4.13
N LEU A 143 10.38 3.54 -4.24
CA LEU A 143 11.27 2.40 -4.03
C LEU A 143 12.18 2.25 -5.26
N CYS A 144 13.46 1.96 -5.03
CA CYS A 144 14.41 1.69 -6.10
C CYS A 144 14.24 0.25 -6.64
N PRO A 145 14.47 -0.04 -7.93
CA PRO A 145 14.82 0.92 -8.96
C PRO A 145 13.61 1.78 -9.40
N VAL A 146 13.84 3.07 -9.56
CA VAL A 146 12.87 4.06 -10.03
C VAL A 146 12.84 4.08 -11.56
N SER A 147 11.64 4.01 -12.15
CA SER A 147 11.46 4.14 -13.60
C SER A 147 11.34 5.61 -14.05
N GLU A 148 11.49 5.87 -15.35
CA GLU A 148 11.26 7.23 -15.88
C GLU A 148 9.85 7.77 -15.58
N PRO A 149 8.75 6.99 -15.78
CA PRO A 149 7.42 7.41 -15.36
C PRO A 149 7.31 7.71 -13.86
N ASP A 150 7.99 6.93 -13.01
CA ASP A 150 8.01 7.19 -11.57
C ASP A 150 8.69 8.52 -11.25
N ALA A 151 9.86 8.79 -11.84
CA ALA A 151 10.59 10.04 -11.65
C ALA A 151 9.77 11.26 -12.09
N ARG A 152 9.07 11.17 -13.23
CA ARG A 152 8.17 12.23 -13.71
C ARG A 152 7.00 12.46 -12.75
N ARG A 153 6.37 11.38 -12.26
CA ARG A 153 5.27 11.47 -11.27
C ARG A 153 5.75 12.04 -9.93
N MET A 154 6.94 11.65 -9.46
CA MET A 154 7.54 12.22 -8.24
C MET A 154 7.60 13.75 -8.35
N LEU A 155 8.16 14.25 -9.45
CA LEU A 155 8.33 15.70 -9.67
C LEU A 155 6.99 16.42 -9.83
N ALA A 156 6.03 15.82 -10.55
CA ALA A 156 4.69 16.38 -10.72
C ALA A 156 3.86 16.41 -9.42
N SER A 157 4.12 15.48 -8.49
CA SER A 157 3.40 15.38 -7.21
C SER A 157 3.85 16.40 -6.16
N LEU A 158 4.96 17.09 -6.39
CA LEU A 158 5.43 18.15 -5.51
C LEU A 158 4.44 19.32 -5.55
N ARG A 159 4.12 19.88 -4.38
CA ARG A 159 3.32 21.12 -4.29
C ARG A 159 4.01 22.27 -5.02
N ALA A 160 5.34 22.26 -5.05
CA ALA A 160 6.18 23.21 -5.76
C ALA A 160 6.39 22.87 -7.25
N ALA A 161 5.75 21.84 -7.81
CA ALA A 161 5.84 21.50 -9.23
C ALA A 161 5.60 22.69 -10.18
N PRO A 162 4.70 23.66 -9.90
CA PRO A 162 4.57 24.86 -10.72
C PRO A 162 5.84 25.70 -10.85
N LEU A 163 6.76 25.65 -9.87
CA LEU A 163 8.07 26.33 -9.98
C LEU A 163 8.96 25.69 -11.05
N LEU A 164 8.86 24.37 -11.23
CA LEU A 164 9.62 23.62 -12.25
C LEU A 164 9.12 23.96 -13.66
N ALA A 165 7.81 24.23 -13.80
CA ALA A 165 7.20 24.68 -15.06
C ALA A 165 7.46 26.16 -15.38
N GLY A 166 8.15 26.89 -14.50
CA GLY A 166 8.41 28.32 -14.62
C GLY A 166 7.40 29.17 -13.82
N SER A 167 7.88 30.23 -13.17
CA SER A 167 7.02 31.15 -12.41
C SER A 167 7.59 32.57 -12.37
N ARG A 168 6.71 33.59 -12.35
CA ARG A 168 7.07 35.01 -12.18
C ARG A 168 8.22 35.51 -13.08
N GLY A 169 8.27 35.05 -14.34
CA GLY A 169 9.28 35.45 -15.32
C GLY A 169 10.55 34.58 -15.35
N LEU A 170 10.65 33.55 -14.51
CA LEU A 170 11.68 32.52 -14.62
C LEU A 170 11.28 31.48 -15.69
N PRO A 171 12.22 31.04 -16.56
CA PRO A 171 11.92 29.99 -17.53
C PRO A 171 11.72 28.64 -16.82
N PRO A 172 11.04 27.67 -17.47
CA PRO A 172 10.96 26.30 -16.97
C PRO A 172 12.36 25.70 -16.80
N VAL A 173 12.51 24.81 -15.82
CA VAL A 173 13.77 24.06 -15.63
C VAL A 173 13.88 22.95 -16.68
N ASP A 174 15.09 22.46 -16.92
CA ASP A 174 15.30 21.24 -17.71
C ASP A 174 14.81 20.00 -16.93
N LEU A 175 13.54 19.68 -17.13
CA LEU A 175 12.90 18.52 -16.51
C LEU A 175 13.54 17.20 -16.95
N ALA A 176 14.06 17.13 -18.18
CA ALA A 176 14.71 15.91 -18.69
C ALA A 176 16.04 15.66 -17.98
N ALA A 177 16.83 16.71 -17.74
CA ALA A 177 18.06 16.61 -16.95
C ALA A 177 17.77 16.21 -15.49
N LEU A 178 16.71 16.73 -14.89
CA LEU A 178 16.30 16.35 -13.53
C LEU A 178 15.86 14.88 -13.45
N VAL A 179 15.07 14.40 -14.40
CA VAL A 179 14.69 12.98 -14.51
C VAL A 179 15.93 12.10 -14.68
N LYS A 180 16.89 12.50 -15.54
CA LYS A 180 18.14 11.76 -15.74
C LYS A 180 18.95 11.66 -14.44
N LEU A 181 19.01 12.73 -13.64
CA LEU A 181 19.65 12.72 -12.33
C LEU A 181 18.96 11.72 -11.39
N LEU A 182 17.62 11.74 -11.30
CA LEU A 182 16.88 10.81 -10.45
C LEU A 182 17.13 9.34 -10.87
N LEU A 183 17.21 9.05 -12.16
CA LEU A 183 17.53 7.72 -12.68
C LEU A 183 18.99 7.32 -12.42
N ALA A 184 19.95 8.26 -12.53
CA ALA A 184 21.35 7.99 -12.20
C ALA A 184 21.54 7.66 -10.71
N VAL A 185 20.70 8.23 -9.84
CA VAL A 185 20.73 7.97 -8.40
C VAL A 185 19.95 6.69 -8.04
N GLY A 186 18.67 6.60 -8.42
CA GLY A 186 17.74 5.57 -7.96
C GLY A 186 17.20 4.62 -9.03
N GLY A 187 17.57 4.78 -10.30
CA GLY A 187 17.12 3.90 -11.40
C GLY A 187 17.90 2.58 -11.51
N PRO A 188 17.56 1.70 -12.47
CA PRO A 188 18.31 0.47 -12.72
C PRO A 188 19.79 0.77 -13.04
N GLY A 189 20.73 0.12 -12.35
CA GLY A 189 22.17 0.40 -12.49
C GLY A 189 22.62 1.76 -11.89
N GLY A 190 21.73 2.42 -11.14
CA GLY A 190 21.99 3.69 -10.46
C GLY A 190 22.98 3.56 -9.30
N LEU A 191 23.27 4.69 -8.66
CA LEU A 191 24.18 4.75 -7.51
C LEU A 191 23.72 3.82 -6.37
N TRP A 192 22.42 3.73 -6.11
CA TRP A 192 21.87 2.94 -4.99
C TRP A 192 22.34 1.47 -4.94
N GLU A 193 22.70 0.85 -6.08
CA GLU A 193 23.21 -0.53 -6.14
C GLU A 193 24.67 -0.65 -5.68
N ARG A 194 25.44 0.43 -5.82
CA ARG A 194 26.89 0.47 -5.53
C ARG A 194 27.21 1.09 -4.18
N LEU A 195 26.25 1.78 -3.57
CA LEU A 195 26.44 2.43 -2.28
C LEU A 195 26.21 1.44 -1.14
N GLU A 196 27.12 1.44 -0.16
CA GLU A 196 26.84 0.97 1.20
C GLU A 196 25.83 1.95 1.84
N LEU A 197 24.56 1.80 1.48
CA LEU A 197 23.53 2.79 1.74
C LEU A 197 23.11 2.78 3.22
N GLY A 198 23.61 3.77 3.97
CA GLY A 198 22.99 4.28 5.18
C GLY A 198 22.15 5.52 4.87
N GLU A 199 22.82 6.64 4.61
CA GLU A 199 22.21 7.90 4.20
C GLU A 199 22.98 8.52 3.04
N PHE A 200 22.28 8.95 1.99
CA PHE A 200 22.88 9.68 0.87
C PHE A 200 21.98 10.85 0.50
N GLU A 201 22.57 12.04 0.32
CA GLU A 201 21.82 13.27 0.12
C GLU A 201 22.56 14.21 -0.84
N LEU A 202 21.81 14.80 -1.77
CA LEU A 202 22.19 15.90 -2.65
C LEU A 202 21.34 17.10 -2.28
N ASN A 203 21.93 18.07 -1.58
CA ASN A 203 21.18 19.19 -1.01
C ASN A 203 22.01 20.49 -0.92
N PRO A 204 21.83 21.46 -1.83
CA PRO A 204 20.86 21.44 -2.92
C PRO A 204 21.38 20.79 -4.22
N VAL A 205 20.43 20.31 -5.01
CA VAL A 205 20.52 20.18 -6.47
C VAL A 205 19.91 21.44 -7.07
N ILE A 206 20.65 22.19 -7.87
CA ILE A 206 20.14 23.40 -8.54
C ILE A 206 19.68 23.03 -9.95
N ALA A 207 18.42 23.31 -10.27
CA ALA A 207 17.83 23.12 -11.59
C ALA A 207 17.62 24.47 -12.31
N THR A 208 18.10 24.56 -13.54
CA THR A 208 18.00 25.72 -14.43
C THR A 208 17.44 25.28 -15.79
N PRO A 209 17.15 26.22 -16.72
CA PRO A 209 16.73 25.86 -18.08
C PRO A 209 17.82 25.13 -18.88
N ASP A 210 19.08 25.23 -18.45
CA ASP A 210 20.24 24.65 -19.14
C ASP A 210 20.70 23.30 -18.54
N GLY A 211 20.08 22.86 -17.44
CA GLY A 211 20.39 21.57 -16.81
C GLY A 211 20.24 21.55 -15.29
N VAL A 212 20.89 20.57 -14.67
CA VAL A 212 20.90 20.39 -13.20
C VAL A 212 22.33 20.25 -12.69
N THR A 213 22.61 20.73 -11.48
CA THR A 213 23.92 20.60 -10.82
C THR A 213 23.74 20.28 -9.34
N ALA A 214 24.31 19.16 -8.88
CA ALA A 214 24.38 18.84 -7.46
C ALA A 214 25.52 19.63 -6.81
N VAL A 215 25.18 20.70 -6.07
CA VAL A 215 26.18 21.62 -5.53
C VAL A 215 26.71 21.18 -4.18
N ASP A 216 25.99 20.35 -3.44
CA ASP A 216 26.46 19.68 -2.21
C ASP A 216 26.04 18.20 -2.24
N ALA A 217 26.85 17.36 -1.59
CA ALA A 217 26.63 15.93 -1.53
C ALA A 217 27.14 15.34 -0.20
N ARG A 218 26.34 14.47 0.40
CA ARG A 218 26.66 13.73 1.64
C ARG A 218 26.42 12.24 1.42
N HIS A 219 27.30 11.42 1.98
CA HIS A 219 27.14 9.98 2.08
C HIS A 219 27.61 9.51 3.46
N LEU A 220 26.74 8.81 4.17
CA LEU A 220 27.02 8.07 5.40
C LEU A 220 26.87 6.58 5.13
N PRO A 221 27.98 5.81 5.09
CA PRO A 221 27.91 4.39 4.83
C PRO A 221 27.25 3.65 5.99
N ALA A 222 26.44 2.64 5.68
CA ALA A 222 25.96 1.69 6.66
C ALA A 222 26.05 0.27 6.09
N ALA A 223 26.40 -0.69 6.95
CA ALA A 223 26.36 -2.09 6.59
C ALA A 223 24.92 -2.47 6.22
N PRO A 224 24.72 -3.24 5.13
CA PRO A 224 23.40 -3.76 4.81
C PRO A 224 22.89 -4.64 5.97
N PRO A 225 21.59 -4.61 6.29
CA PRO A 225 21.03 -5.54 7.26
C PRO A 225 21.25 -6.98 6.78
N PRO A 226 21.35 -7.95 7.72
CA PRO A 226 21.46 -9.35 7.35
C PRO A 226 20.29 -9.74 6.43
N PRO A 227 20.53 -10.55 5.38
CA PRO A 227 19.48 -10.97 4.48
C PRO A 227 18.41 -11.75 5.25
N VAL A 228 17.13 -11.41 5.02
CA VAL A 228 16.00 -12.15 5.60
C VAL A 228 16.01 -13.55 5.01
N THR A 229 16.05 -14.56 5.87
CA THR A 229 16.05 -15.96 5.47
C THR A 229 14.73 -16.28 4.76
N ARG A 230 14.81 -16.66 3.48
CA ARG A 230 13.64 -16.98 2.67
C ARG A 230 13.10 -18.37 3.03
N GLY A 231 11.81 -18.47 3.31
CA GLY A 231 11.10 -19.75 3.25
C GLY A 231 11.11 -20.30 1.83
N GLY A 232 11.19 -21.63 1.67
CA GLY A 232 11.09 -22.27 0.36
C GLY A 232 9.72 -22.04 -0.30
N THR A 233 9.58 -22.33 -1.59
CA THR A 233 8.28 -22.29 -2.29
C THR A 233 7.36 -23.35 -1.71
N ALA A 234 6.48 -22.97 -0.79
CA ALA A 234 5.46 -23.86 -0.25
C ALA A 234 4.25 -23.91 -1.19
N ASP A 235 3.64 -25.09 -1.29
CA ASP A 235 2.26 -25.19 -1.73
C ASP A 235 1.36 -24.82 -0.54
N PHE A 236 0.62 -23.72 -0.65
CA PHE A 236 -0.31 -23.27 0.37
C PHE A 236 -1.68 -23.94 0.29
N LEU A 237 -1.91 -24.89 -0.62
CA LEU A 237 -3.21 -25.57 -0.68
C LEU A 237 -3.60 -26.25 0.65
N PRO A 238 -2.71 -26.96 1.38
CA PRO A 238 -3.07 -27.55 2.67
C PRO A 238 -3.39 -26.51 3.77
N LEU A 239 -2.94 -25.26 3.62
CA LEU A 239 -3.30 -24.17 4.52
C LEU A 239 -4.79 -23.79 4.37
N PHE A 240 -5.30 -23.80 3.13
CA PHE A 240 -6.64 -23.33 2.81
C PHE A 240 -7.66 -24.46 2.71
N GLU A 241 -7.24 -25.62 2.22
CA GLU A 241 -8.05 -26.81 1.93
C GLU A 241 -7.40 -28.05 2.54
N PRO A 242 -7.29 -28.09 3.88
CA PRO A 242 -6.72 -29.24 4.56
C PRO A 242 -7.62 -30.47 4.38
N ARG A 243 -6.98 -31.64 4.33
CA ARG A 243 -7.66 -32.93 4.37
C ARG A 243 -8.24 -33.20 5.76
N ALA A 244 -7.51 -32.82 6.81
CA ALA A 244 -7.95 -32.94 8.18
C ALA A 244 -7.22 -31.93 9.09
N VAL A 245 -7.93 -31.47 10.12
CA VAL A 245 -7.45 -30.46 11.07
C VAL A 245 -7.18 -31.08 12.45
N ALA A 246 -5.99 -30.84 13.01
CA ALA A 246 -5.73 -31.08 14.43
C ALA A 246 -5.94 -29.81 15.26
N VAL A 247 -6.56 -29.92 16.43
CA VAL A 247 -6.68 -28.80 17.39
C VAL A 247 -5.99 -29.13 18.70
N VAL A 248 -4.97 -28.35 19.03
CA VAL A 248 -4.22 -28.41 20.30
C VAL A 248 -4.69 -27.29 21.23
N GLY A 249 -4.92 -27.61 22.51
CA GLY A 249 -5.28 -26.61 23.54
C GLY A 249 -6.76 -26.59 23.92
N ALA A 250 -7.56 -27.53 23.41
CA ALA A 250 -8.91 -27.78 23.90
C ALA A 250 -8.87 -28.47 25.28
N SER A 251 -9.81 -28.12 26.16
CA SER A 251 -9.89 -28.67 27.52
C SER A 251 -11.18 -29.46 27.73
N THR A 252 -11.11 -30.49 28.59
CA THR A 252 -12.25 -31.30 29.02
C THR A 252 -12.98 -30.75 30.25
N THR A 253 -12.38 -29.77 30.95
CA THR A 253 -12.91 -29.25 32.22
C THR A 253 -13.43 -27.82 32.14
N ARG A 254 -12.88 -27.00 31.23
CA ARG A 254 -13.34 -25.62 31.02
C ARG A 254 -13.24 -25.24 29.55
N PRO A 255 -14.13 -24.38 29.03
CA PRO A 255 -13.99 -23.86 27.67
C PRO A 255 -12.69 -23.06 27.48
N THR A 256 -11.98 -23.35 26.39
CA THR A 256 -10.82 -22.58 25.90
C THR A 256 -11.04 -22.14 24.45
N PHE A 257 -10.10 -21.37 23.88
CA PHE A 257 -10.08 -21.13 22.44
C PHE A 257 -9.99 -22.42 21.62
N GLY A 258 -9.26 -23.44 22.10
CA GLY A 258 -9.26 -24.75 21.45
C GLY A 258 -10.65 -25.38 21.37
N ASN A 259 -11.47 -25.29 22.43
CA ASN A 259 -12.86 -25.75 22.37
C ASN A 259 -13.69 -24.95 21.36
N MET A 260 -13.51 -23.63 21.31
CA MET A 260 -14.19 -22.77 20.35
C MET A 260 -13.88 -23.16 18.90
N PHE A 261 -12.61 -23.42 18.58
CA PHE A 261 -12.21 -23.85 17.23
C PHE A 261 -12.68 -25.26 16.88
N LEU A 262 -12.71 -26.19 17.84
CA LEU A 262 -13.35 -27.50 17.62
C LEU A 262 -14.82 -27.34 17.19
N ASP A 263 -15.57 -26.45 17.85
CA ASP A 263 -16.96 -26.18 17.49
C ASP A 263 -17.09 -25.53 16.10
N PHE A 264 -16.21 -24.60 15.75
CA PHE A 264 -16.20 -23.96 14.43
C PHE A 264 -15.91 -24.96 13.31
N TYR A 265 -14.85 -25.76 13.45
CA TYR A 265 -14.47 -26.77 12.46
C TYR A 265 -15.50 -27.89 12.34
N ARG A 266 -16.10 -28.33 13.44
CA ARG A 266 -17.21 -29.28 13.42
C ARG A 266 -18.42 -28.72 12.66
N SER A 267 -18.75 -27.44 12.89
CA SER A 267 -19.87 -26.77 12.19
C SER A 267 -19.58 -26.57 10.70
N ALA A 268 -18.31 -26.34 10.33
CA ALA A 268 -17.86 -26.25 8.94
C ALA A 268 -17.81 -27.63 8.24
N GLY A 269 -17.77 -28.73 9.00
CA GLY A 269 -17.73 -30.08 8.46
C GLY A 269 -16.38 -30.49 7.87
N VAL A 270 -15.28 -29.91 8.36
CA VAL A 270 -13.93 -30.40 8.06
C VAL A 270 -13.61 -31.61 8.93
N PRO A 271 -12.95 -32.66 8.41
CA PRO A 271 -12.45 -33.75 9.24
C PRO A 271 -11.51 -33.19 10.33
N LEU A 272 -11.74 -33.55 11.60
CA LEU A 272 -11.00 -32.97 12.71
C LEU A 272 -10.68 -33.98 13.81
N VAL A 273 -9.56 -33.75 14.50
CA VAL A 273 -9.09 -34.50 15.66
C VAL A 273 -8.59 -33.54 16.74
N ALA A 274 -8.86 -33.84 18.01
CA ALA A 274 -8.28 -33.10 19.12
C ALA A 274 -6.90 -33.66 19.46
N VAL A 275 -5.98 -32.83 19.94
CA VAL A 275 -4.69 -33.28 20.50
C VAL A 275 -4.72 -33.02 21.99
N HIS A 276 -4.75 -34.11 22.77
CA HIS A 276 -4.86 -34.04 24.22
C HIS A 276 -4.01 -35.15 24.89
N PRO A 277 -3.23 -34.82 25.93
CA PRO A 277 -2.27 -35.77 26.51
C PRO A 277 -2.89 -37.00 27.19
N GLN A 278 -4.11 -36.90 27.74
CA GLN A 278 -4.78 -38.03 28.44
C GLN A 278 -6.14 -38.45 27.89
N ALA A 279 -7.01 -37.51 27.51
CA ALA A 279 -8.38 -37.80 27.06
C ALA A 279 -8.41 -38.55 25.73
N GLU A 280 -9.42 -39.40 25.56
CA GLU A 280 -9.74 -40.10 24.30
C GLU A 280 -10.69 -39.28 23.41
N GLU A 281 -11.38 -38.30 24.00
CA GLU A 281 -12.30 -37.40 23.32
C GLU A 281 -12.33 -36.04 24.03
N VAL A 282 -12.47 -34.96 23.26
CA VAL A 282 -12.69 -33.59 23.77
C VAL A 282 -13.84 -32.95 23.00
N ALA A 283 -14.88 -32.48 23.70
CA ALA A 283 -16.05 -31.81 23.09
C ALA A 283 -16.77 -32.60 21.98
N GLY A 284 -16.81 -33.94 22.06
CA GLY A 284 -17.41 -34.78 21.02
C GLY A 284 -16.47 -35.11 19.86
N VAL A 285 -15.19 -34.75 19.95
CA VAL A 285 -14.18 -34.98 18.91
C VAL A 285 -13.14 -35.97 19.42
N PRO A 286 -12.84 -37.06 18.68
CA PRO A 286 -11.79 -38.01 19.05
C PRO A 286 -10.44 -37.33 19.27
N ALA A 287 -9.68 -37.81 20.24
CA ALA A 287 -8.40 -37.21 20.64
C ALA A 287 -7.22 -38.16 20.48
N VAL A 288 -6.11 -37.63 19.97
CA VAL A 288 -4.78 -38.27 19.89
C VAL A 288 -3.79 -37.59 20.83
N ARG A 289 -2.65 -38.22 21.10
CA ARG A 289 -1.71 -37.75 22.14
C ARG A 289 -0.69 -36.72 21.65
N SER A 290 -0.44 -36.66 20.34
CA SER A 290 0.54 -35.73 19.75
C SER A 290 0.17 -35.35 18.31
N LEU A 291 0.79 -34.28 17.80
CA LEU A 291 0.66 -33.89 16.39
C LEU A 291 1.25 -34.93 15.43
N ALA A 292 2.37 -35.56 15.79
CA ALA A 292 2.96 -36.65 15.00
C ALA A 292 2.00 -37.84 14.85
N GLU A 293 1.29 -38.22 15.93
CA GLU A 293 0.25 -39.24 15.87
C GLU A 293 -0.93 -38.79 15.00
N ALA A 294 -1.36 -37.53 15.11
CA ALA A 294 -2.42 -36.96 14.27
C ALA A 294 -2.08 -37.05 12.78
N ALA A 295 -0.85 -36.71 12.40
CA ALA A 295 -0.38 -36.80 11.03
C ALA A 295 -0.36 -38.26 10.53
N ALA A 296 0.15 -39.18 11.36
CA ALA A 296 0.30 -40.60 10.99
C ALA A 296 -1.04 -41.37 10.90
N THR A 297 -2.00 -41.06 11.76
CA THR A 297 -3.22 -41.87 11.94
C THR A 297 -4.47 -41.25 11.34
N ALA A 298 -4.59 -39.92 11.37
CA ALA A 298 -5.75 -39.18 10.87
C ALA A 298 -5.45 -38.46 9.54
N GLY A 299 -4.21 -38.51 9.04
CA GLY A 299 -3.81 -37.84 7.81
C GLY A 299 -3.94 -36.33 7.89
N VAL A 300 -3.72 -35.77 9.09
CA VAL A 300 -3.75 -34.32 9.35
C VAL A 300 -2.64 -33.62 8.59
N ASP A 301 -3.01 -32.56 7.88
CA ASP A 301 -2.11 -31.68 7.15
C ASP A 301 -2.18 -30.20 7.60
N TYR A 302 -3.07 -29.89 8.55
CA TYR A 302 -3.14 -28.59 9.21
C TYR A 302 -3.38 -28.71 10.71
N ALA A 303 -2.65 -27.96 11.52
CA ALA A 303 -2.82 -27.95 12.97
C ALA A 303 -3.01 -26.55 13.54
N LEU A 304 -4.03 -26.37 14.39
CA LEU A 304 -4.25 -25.16 15.18
C LEU A 304 -3.73 -25.35 16.61
N VAL A 305 -2.86 -24.45 17.05
CA VAL A 305 -2.24 -24.46 18.38
C VAL A 305 -2.74 -23.27 19.20
N ALA A 306 -3.50 -23.59 20.25
CA ALA A 306 -4.13 -22.63 21.17
C ALA A 306 -3.68 -22.86 22.63
N VAL A 307 -2.37 -22.90 22.86
CA VAL A 307 -1.74 -23.07 24.18
C VAL A 307 -0.95 -21.80 24.58
N PRO A 308 -0.61 -21.56 25.86
CA PRO A 308 0.22 -20.42 26.25
C PRO A 308 1.52 -20.32 25.43
N ALA A 309 1.97 -19.08 25.15
CA ALA A 309 3.09 -18.80 24.25
C ALA A 309 4.35 -19.61 24.56
N GLU A 310 4.65 -19.77 25.85
CA GLU A 310 5.82 -20.49 26.38
C GLU A 310 5.80 -21.99 26.05
N ARG A 311 4.64 -22.53 25.66
CA ARG A 311 4.46 -23.95 25.30
C ARG A 311 4.34 -24.17 23.80
N CYS A 312 4.22 -23.11 23.00
CA CYS A 312 3.99 -23.24 21.57
C CYS A 312 5.16 -23.95 20.87
N ALA A 313 6.41 -23.59 21.18
CA ALA A 313 7.59 -24.20 20.56
C ALA A 313 7.67 -25.72 20.81
N GLU A 314 7.41 -26.16 22.05
CA GLU A 314 7.36 -27.58 22.44
C GLU A 314 6.30 -28.36 21.65
N VAL A 315 5.13 -27.76 21.43
CA VAL A 315 4.05 -28.37 20.64
C VAL A 315 4.41 -28.41 19.16
N VAL A 316 4.90 -27.31 18.60
CA VAL A 316 5.25 -27.19 17.18
C VAL A 316 6.40 -28.14 16.79
N ALA A 317 7.34 -28.41 17.71
CA ALA A 317 8.40 -29.39 17.49
C ALA A 317 7.88 -30.82 17.21
N GLN A 318 6.63 -31.13 17.57
CA GLN A 318 5.98 -32.43 17.34
C GLN A 318 5.22 -32.49 16.01
N ALA A 319 5.22 -31.42 15.21
CA ALA A 319 4.44 -31.30 13.98
C ALA A 319 5.07 -31.96 12.75
N ALA A 320 6.05 -32.86 12.94
CA ALA A 320 6.65 -33.59 11.84
C ALA A 320 5.57 -34.34 11.04
N GLY A 321 5.53 -34.10 9.72
CA GLY A 321 4.51 -34.65 8.83
C GLY A 321 3.23 -33.82 8.70
N VAL A 322 3.08 -32.73 9.45
CA VAL A 322 2.02 -31.72 9.27
C VAL A 322 2.60 -30.56 8.46
N PRO A 323 2.13 -30.28 7.24
CA PRO A 323 2.65 -29.18 6.41
C PRO A 323 2.50 -27.78 7.02
N PHE A 324 1.38 -27.50 7.69
CA PHE A 324 1.10 -26.18 8.29
C PHE A 324 0.67 -26.27 9.74
N VAL A 325 1.29 -25.43 10.57
CA VAL A 325 0.88 -25.18 11.95
C VAL A 325 0.50 -23.71 12.10
N GLN A 326 -0.71 -23.45 12.57
CA GLN A 326 -1.15 -22.13 13.00
C GLN A 326 -0.94 -22.00 14.51
N VAL A 327 -0.24 -20.95 14.95
CA VAL A 327 -0.20 -20.54 16.36
C VAL A 327 -1.09 -19.33 16.55
N MET A 328 -2.19 -19.51 17.29
CA MET A 328 -3.13 -18.41 17.53
C MET A 328 -2.76 -17.53 18.72
N SER A 329 -1.93 -18.06 19.61
CA SER A 329 -1.58 -17.38 20.85
C SER A 329 -0.73 -16.15 20.58
N GLY A 330 -1.06 -15.06 21.28
CA GLY A 330 -0.19 -13.90 21.39
C GLY A 330 0.79 -14.02 22.57
N GLY A 331 1.61 -12.99 22.74
CA GLY A 331 2.68 -12.90 23.73
C GLY A 331 4.08 -13.10 23.15
N PHE A 332 4.33 -12.82 21.88
CA PHE A 332 5.64 -13.03 21.24
C PHE A 332 6.36 -11.69 21.00
N GLY A 333 6.85 -11.43 19.78
CA GLY A 333 7.54 -10.18 19.45
C GLY A 333 6.71 -8.93 19.74
N GLU A 334 5.39 -9.01 19.53
CA GLU A 334 4.43 -7.93 19.81
C GLU A 334 4.32 -7.58 21.29
N ALA A 335 4.66 -8.52 22.18
CA ALA A 335 4.72 -8.32 23.63
C ALA A 335 6.15 -8.06 24.13
N GLY A 336 7.09 -7.76 23.24
CA GLY A 336 8.50 -7.53 23.57
C GLY A 336 9.28 -8.82 23.89
N ARG A 337 8.76 -10.00 23.52
CA ARG A 337 9.37 -11.31 23.77
C ARG A 337 9.87 -11.97 22.49
N ALA A 338 10.66 -11.23 21.70
CA ALA A 338 11.19 -11.69 20.40
C ALA A 338 11.95 -13.03 20.49
N GLY A 339 12.67 -13.30 21.59
CA GLY A 339 13.36 -14.58 21.78
C GLY A 339 12.44 -15.81 21.81
N LEU A 340 11.19 -15.68 22.29
CA LEU A 340 10.21 -16.77 22.23
C LEU A 340 9.68 -16.97 20.80
N GLU A 341 9.62 -15.89 20.01
CA GLU A 341 9.23 -15.95 18.61
C GLU A 341 10.29 -16.67 17.77
N ASP A 342 11.56 -16.34 18.01
CA ASP A 342 12.71 -16.98 17.36
C ASP A 342 12.77 -18.48 17.70
N GLU A 343 12.52 -18.85 18.96
CA GLU A 343 12.44 -20.25 19.39
C GLU A 343 11.30 -20.99 18.68
N LEU A 344 10.13 -20.37 18.58
CA LEU A 344 8.97 -20.93 17.88
C LEU A 344 9.26 -21.14 16.38
N ALA A 345 9.84 -20.14 15.71
CA ALA A 345 10.23 -20.24 14.31
C ALA A 345 11.32 -21.31 14.09
N ALA A 346 12.27 -21.44 15.01
CA ALA A 346 13.28 -22.50 14.98
C ALA A 346 12.66 -23.90 15.15
N ALA A 347 11.68 -24.06 16.05
CA ALA A 347 10.96 -25.31 16.23
C ALA A 347 10.19 -25.73 14.97
N ALA A 348 9.51 -24.77 14.31
CA ALA A 348 8.82 -25.02 13.04
C ALA A 348 9.78 -25.51 11.94
N ARG A 349 10.91 -24.81 11.77
CA ARG A 349 11.97 -25.21 10.81
C ARG A 349 12.52 -26.61 11.12
N ALA A 350 12.79 -26.92 12.39
CA ALA A 350 13.32 -28.23 12.79
C ALA A 350 12.33 -29.37 12.54
N ALA A 351 11.03 -29.12 12.71
CA ALA A 351 9.97 -30.08 12.43
C ALA A 351 9.65 -30.23 10.92
N GLY A 352 10.15 -29.31 10.08
CA GLY A 352 9.85 -29.29 8.64
C GLY A 352 8.43 -28.83 8.31
N THR A 353 7.77 -28.10 9.21
CA THR A 353 6.44 -27.49 9.01
C THR A 353 6.59 -26.01 8.68
N ARG A 354 5.61 -25.45 7.98
CA ARG A 354 5.43 -24.00 7.89
C ARG A 354 4.58 -23.49 9.06
N LEU A 355 4.86 -22.26 9.51
CA LEU A 355 4.19 -21.61 10.63
C LEU A 355 3.36 -20.40 10.16
N LEU A 356 2.05 -20.45 10.37
CA LEU A 356 1.17 -19.29 10.27
C LEU A 356 1.06 -18.62 11.66
N GLY A 357 1.39 -17.32 11.72
CA GLY A 357 1.43 -16.56 12.97
C GLY A 357 2.86 -16.36 13.50
N PRO A 358 3.05 -16.31 14.84
CA PRO A 358 2.04 -16.45 15.89
C PRO A 358 1.06 -15.26 15.93
N ASN A 359 0.21 -15.22 16.96
CA ASN A 359 -0.76 -14.12 17.18
C ASN A 359 -1.72 -13.93 15.99
N CYS A 360 -2.30 -15.02 15.49
CA CYS A 360 -3.18 -14.98 14.32
C CYS A 360 -4.47 -15.79 14.53
N MET A 361 -5.58 -15.37 13.91
CA MET A 361 -6.85 -16.09 14.03
C MET A 361 -6.95 -17.29 13.08
N GLY A 362 -6.25 -17.26 11.95
CA GLY A 362 -6.09 -18.39 11.04
C GLY A 362 -6.63 -18.11 9.64
N VAL A 363 -7.36 -19.08 9.11
CA VAL A 363 -7.80 -19.12 7.72
C VAL A 363 -9.32 -19.22 7.63
N TYR A 364 -9.91 -18.48 6.69
CA TYR A 364 -11.29 -18.65 6.29
C TYR A 364 -11.35 -18.97 4.79
N CYS A 365 -11.79 -20.18 4.47
CA CYS A 365 -11.92 -20.67 3.10
C CYS A 365 -13.16 -21.56 3.02
N PRO A 366 -14.28 -21.07 2.43
CA PRO A 366 -15.49 -21.87 2.28
C PRO A 366 -15.27 -23.20 1.55
N ARG A 367 -14.46 -23.21 0.48
CA ARG A 367 -14.15 -24.41 -0.30
C ARG A 367 -13.45 -25.48 0.54
N GLY A 368 -12.47 -25.07 1.33
CA GLY A 368 -11.68 -25.93 2.21
C GLY A 368 -12.29 -26.23 3.56
N ARG A 369 -13.48 -25.69 3.84
CA ARG A 369 -14.14 -25.79 5.15
C ARG A 369 -13.27 -25.30 6.31
N GLN A 370 -12.33 -24.40 6.03
CA GLN A 370 -11.49 -23.73 7.02
C GLN A 370 -12.21 -22.50 7.54
N THR A 371 -12.19 -22.28 8.86
CA THR A 371 -12.78 -21.08 9.46
C THR A 371 -12.13 -20.72 10.80
N PHE A 372 -12.00 -19.42 11.04
CA PHE A 372 -11.75 -18.85 12.37
C PHE A 372 -12.90 -17.99 12.89
N VAL A 373 -14.00 -17.93 12.13
CA VAL A 373 -15.21 -17.21 12.50
C VAL A 373 -16.34 -18.19 12.78
N GLY A 374 -17.11 -17.93 13.84
CA GLY A 374 -18.27 -18.76 14.16
C GLY A 374 -19.43 -18.58 13.18
N GLY A 375 -20.37 -19.53 13.19
CA GLY A 375 -21.52 -19.59 12.28
C GLY A 375 -21.25 -20.44 11.03
N GLY A 376 -22.21 -20.44 10.10
CA GLY A 376 -22.04 -21.12 8.81
C GLY A 376 -21.03 -20.41 7.92
N LEU A 377 -20.37 -21.18 7.06
CA LEU A 377 -19.55 -20.65 5.96
C LEU A 377 -20.46 -19.98 4.92
N GLY A 378 -20.01 -18.85 4.39
CA GLY A 378 -20.59 -18.23 3.20
C GLY A 378 -20.33 -19.05 1.93
N PRO A 379 -20.89 -18.64 0.78
CA PRO A 379 -20.61 -19.29 -0.49
C PRO A 379 -19.13 -19.10 -0.89
N PRO A 380 -18.49 -20.10 -1.53
CA PRO A 380 -17.19 -19.90 -2.17
C PRO A 380 -17.26 -18.77 -3.19
N GLY A 381 -16.22 -17.95 -3.26
CA GLY A 381 -16.14 -16.84 -4.20
C GLY A 381 -14.75 -16.61 -4.77
N SER A 382 -14.46 -15.36 -5.12
CA SER A 382 -13.27 -14.98 -5.90
C SER A 382 -12.41 -13.89 -5.27
N VAL A 383 -12.79 -13.42 -4.08
CA VAL A 383 -12.04 -12.38 -3.37
C VAL A 383 -11.11 -13.02 -2.34
N ALA A 384 -9.82 -12.70 -2.41
CA ALA A 384 -8.87 -13.06 -1.37
C ALA A 384 -8.63 -11.89 -0.40
N LEU A 385 -8.28 -12.20 0.84
CA LEU A 385 -7.89 -11.22 1.86
C LEU A 385 -6.67 -11.74 2.65
N ILE A 386 -5.60 -10.95 2.67
CA ILE A 386 -4.46 -11.14 3.59
C ILE A 386 -4.56 -10.05 4.65
N SER A 387 -4.64 -10.42 5.93
CA SER A 387 -4.75 -9.45 7.02
C SER A 387 -3.73 -9.71 8.12
N GLN A 388 -3.06 -8.68 8.61
CA GLN A 388 -2.25 -8.80 9.81
C GLN A 388 -3.13 -9.00 11.06
N SER A 389 -4.27 -8.30 11.12
CA SER A 389 -5.23 -8.36 12.24
C SER A 389 -6.32 -9.39 11.99
N GLY A 390 -6.45 -10.36 12.91
CA GLY A 390 -7.49 -11.37 12.85
C GLY A 390 -8.89 -10.87 13.21
N GLY A 391 -9.00 -9.93 14.16
CA GLY A 391 -10.27 -9.30 14.51
C GLY A 391 -10.85 -8.52 13.33
N LEU A 392 -10.02 -7.69 12.69
CA LEU A 392 -10.41 -6.92 11.51
C LEU A 392 -10.80 -7.85 10.34
N ALA A 393 -10.04 -8.92 10.11
CA ALA A 393 -10.39 -9.90 9.07
C ALA A 393 -11.76 -10.54 9.33
N GLY A 394 -12.07 -10.87 10.58
CA GLY A 394 -13.39 -11.38 10.98
C GLY A 394 -14.52 -10.39 10.69
N GLU A 395 -14.31 -9.11 10.94
CA GLU A 395 -15.27 -8.06 10.61
C GLU A 395 -15.43 -7.88 9.09
N VAL A 396 -14.33 -7.89 8.33
CA VAL A 396 -14.36 -7.84 6.86
C VAL A 396 -15.13 -9.02 6.28
N ILE A 397 -14.94 -10.23 6.82
CA ILE A 397 -15.73 -11.41 6.41
C ILE A 397 -17.21 -11.17 6.68
N LYS A 398 -17.58 -10.88 7.94
CA LYS A 398 -18.99 -10.80 8.35
C LYS A 398 -19.75 -9.63 7.71
N VAL A 399 -19.11 -8.47 7.60
CA VAL A 399 -19.71 -7.29 6.95
C VAL A 399 -19.68 -7.46 5.44
N GLY A 400 -18.59 -7.98 4.88
CA GLY A 400 -18.41 -8.23 3.45
C GLY A 400 -19.45 -9.20 2.90
N GLU A 401 -19.64 -10.36 3.54
CA GLU A 401 -20.64 -11.36 3.11
C GLU A 401 -22.06 -10.80 3.13
N ARG A 402 -22.41 -10.00 4.15
CA ARG A 402 -23.70 -9.28 4.18
C ARG A 402 -23.84 -8.25 3.06
N ARG A 403 -22.73 -7.74 2.53
CA ARG A 403 -22.70 -6.84 1.36
C ARG A 403 -22.52 -7.58 0.04
N GLY A 404 -22.53 -8.92 0.05
CA GLY A 404 -22.45 -9.76 -1.14
C GLY A 404 -21.04 -10.15 -1.58
N LEU A 405 -20.00 -9.88 -0.77
CA LEU A 405 -18.68 -10.45 -1.03
C LEU A 405 -18.69 -11.96 -0.83
N ALA A 406 -18.02 -12.67 -1.73
CA ALA A 406 -17.77 -14.09 -1.61
C ALA A 406 -16.26 -14.33 -1.68
N PHE A 407 -15.72 -14.91 -0.62
CA PHE A 407 -14.29 -15.07 -0.45
C PHE A 407 -13.79 -16.39 -1.07
N SER A 408 -12.69 -16.32 -1.82
CA SER A 408 -11.91 -17.50 -2.21
C SER A 408 -11.04 -17.94 -1.04
N ARG A 409 -10.23 -17.01 -0.51
CA ARG A 409 -9.18 -17.26 0.49
C ARG A 409 -9.04 -16.08 1.44
N VAL A 410 -9.21 -16.29 2.74
CA VAL A 410 -8.84 -15.29 3.74
C VAL A 410 -7.82 -15.89 4.69
N VAL A 411 -6.76 -15.16 4.97
CA VAL A 411 -5.68 -15.58 5.87
C VAL A 411 -5.27 -14.42 6.76
N THR A 412 -5.07 -14.72 8.05
CA THR A 412 -4.53 -13.77 9.01
C THR A 412 -3.10 -14.16 9.35
N VAL A 413 -2.13 -13.28 9.18
CA VAL A 413 -0.70 -13.61 9.32
C VAL A 413 -0.14 -13.32 10.72
N GLY A 414 -0.82 -12.51 11.52
CA GLY A 414 -0.33 -12.11 12.85
C GLY A 414 1.06 -11.47 12.74
N ASN A 415 2.03 -11.99 13.50
CA ASN A 415 3.40 -11.48 13.48
C ASN A 415 4.20 -11.88 12.23
N ALA A 416 3.69 -12.83 11.43
CA ALA A 416 4.35 -13.33 10.23
C ALA A 416 5.80 -13.81 10.46
N ALA A 417 6.02 -14.64 11.49
CA ALA A 417 7.36 -15.12 11.87
C ALA A 417 7.99 -16.11 10.87
N ASP A 418 7.16 -16.78 10.06
CA ASP A 418 7.60 -17.66 8.96
C ASP A 418 6.80 -17.39 7.68
N VAL A 419 5.50 -17.68 7.67
CA VAL A 419 4.65 -17.40 6.50
C VAL A 419 4.41 -15.90 6.37
N THR A 420 4.89 -15.34 5.27
CA THR A 420 4.85 -13.89 5.01
C THR A 420 3.72 -13.46 4.07
N PRO A 421 3.27 -12.19 4.14
CA PRO A 421 2.33 -11.63 3.16
C PRO A 421 2.81 -11.76 1.70
N ALA A 422 4.10 -11.56 1.42
CA ALA A 422 4.62 -11.67 0.06
C ALA A 422 4.54 -13.11 -0.49
N GLU A 423 4.82 -14.13 0.32
CA GLU A 423 4.68 -15.53 -0.10
C GLU A 423 3.23 -15.87 -0.43
N LEU A 424 2.29 -15.46 0.42
CA LEU A 424 0.86 -15.66 0.20
C LEU A 424 0.40 -14.96 -1.08
N LEU A 425 0.84 -13.72 -1.32
CA LEU A 425 0.49 -12.97 -2.52
C LEU A 425 1.02 -13.64 -3.79
N ARG A 426 2.26 -14.16 -3.77
CA ARG A 426 2.84 -14.92 -4.89
C ARG A 426 2.12 -16.24 -5.16
N TRP A 427 1.64 -16.90 -4.12
CA TRP A 427 0.83 -18.11 -4.28
C TRP A 427 -0.55 -17.76 -4.85
N LEU A 428 -1.20 -16.72 -4.32
CA LEU A 428 -2.48 -16.22 -4.85
C LEU A 428 -2.35 -15.79 -6.31
N ALA A 429 -1.21 -15.24 -6.74
CA ALA A 429 -0.93 -14.93 -8.15
C ALA A 429 -1.06 -16.13 -9.11
N ARG A 430 -1.09 -17.37 -8.59
CA ARG A 430 -1.27 -18.60 -9.36
C ARG A 430 -2.61 -19.30 -9.09
N ASP A 431 -3.38 -18.81 -8.13
CA ASP A 431 -4.71 -19.34 -7.79
C ASP A 431 -5.74 -18.83 -8.81
N GLU A 432 -6.33 -19.75 -9.57
CA GLU A 432 -7.29 -19.45 -10.64
C GLU A 432 -8.65 -18.97 -10.09
N GLU A 433 -8.96 -19.24 -8.83
CA GLU A 433 -10.21 -18.79 -8.20
C GLU A 433 -10.17 -17.32 -7.80
N THR A 434 -9.00 -16.83 -7.41
CA THR A 434 -8.84 -15.47 -6.89
C THR A 434 -8.78 -14.46 -8.02
N ARG A 435 -9.73 -13.52 -8.05
CA ARG A 435 -9.83 -12.44 -9.05
C ARG A 435 -9.50 -11.06 -8.51
N ALA A 436 -9.53 -10.88 -7.19
CA ALA A 436 -9.14 -9.65 -6.52
C ALA A 436 -8.54 -9.97 -5.15
N VAL A 437 -7.59 -9.16 -4.70
CA VAL A 437 -6.91 -9.36 -3.41
C VAL A 437 -7.02 -8.11 -2.54
N GLY A 438 -7.52 -8.27 -1.32
CA GLY A 438 -7.45 -7.26 -0.27
C GLY A 438 -6.25 -7.51 0.64
N LEU A 439 -5.60 -6.44 1.09
CA LEU A 439 -4.56 -6.50 2.11
C LEU A 439 -4.87 -5.52 3.23
N TYR A 440 -4.76 -5.98 4.47
CA TYR A 440 -4.63 -5.13 5.65
C TYR A 440 -3.29 -5.37 6.33
N LEU A 441 -2.44 -4.34 6.38
CA LEU A 441 -1.08 -4.44 6.91
C LEU A 441 -0.75 -3.25 7.81
N GLU A 442 0.08 -3.48 8.83
CA GLU A 442 0.59 -2.45 9.74
C GLU A 442 2.12 -2.40 9.69
N ASP A 443 2.75 -3.57 9.67
CA ASP A 443 4.20 -3.75 9.57
C ASP A 443 4.48 -5.11 8.90
N PRO A 444 4.61 -5.18 7.57
CA PRO A 444 4.75 -6.46 6.87
C PRO A 444 6.07 -7.19 7.18
N ARG A 445 7.08 -6.54 7.80
CA ARG A 445 8.48 -7.01 7.96
C ARG A 445 9.21 -7.36 6.65
N ASP A 446 8.54 -7.98 5.68
CA ASP A 446 9.00 -8.39 4.36
C ASP A 446 8.68 -7.37 3.25
N GLY A 447 8.59 -6.08 3.61
CA GLY A 447 8.07 -5.01 2.75
C GLY A 447 8.64 -4.99 1.33
N ARG A 448 9.95 -5.23 1.16
CA ARG A 448 10.58 -5.30 -0.17
C ARG A 448 10.01 -6.44 -1.01
N GLU A 449 9.89 -7.62 -0.43
CA GLU A 449 9.38 -8.80 -1.11
C GLU A 449 7.89 -8.67 -1.41
N LEU A 450 7.15 -8.02 -0.51
CA LEU A 450 5.75 -7.66 -0.71
C LEU A 450 5.60 -6.71 -1.90
N PHE A 451 6.44 -5.69 -2.00
CA PHE A 451 6.43 -4.76 -3.13
C PHE A 451 6.66 -5.47 -4.47
N GLU A 452 7.66 -6.36 -4.54
CA GLU A 452 7.91 -7.13 -5.76
C GLU A 452 6.75 -8.09 -6.09
N ALA A 453 6.14 -8.70 -5.06
CA ALA A 453 4.97 -9.56 -5.24
C ALA A 453 3.74 -8.78 -5.74
N LEU A 454 3.51 -7.57 -5.23
CA LEU A 454 2.43 -6.68 -5.70
C LEU A 454 2.65 -6.29 -7.16
N ARG A 455 3.87 -5.90 -7.55
CA ARG A 455 4.19 -5.52 -8.94
C ARG A 455 4.07 -6.65 -9.94
N ALA A 456 4.31 -7.89 -9.50
CA ALA A 456 4.22 -9.07 -10.34
C ALA A 456 2.78 -9.59 -10.51
N LEU A 457 1.83 -9.04 -9.74
CA LEU A 457 0.46 -9.49 -9.74
C LEU A 457 -0.35 -8.83 -10.86
N ASP A 458 -1.11 -9.63 -11.59
CA ASP A 458 -1.90 -9.25 -12.77
C ASP A 458 -3.37 -8.94 -12.48
N ARG A 459 -3.77 -9.06 -11.20
CA ARG A 459 -5.14 -8.88 -10.74
C ARG A 459 -5.25 -7.70 -9.79
N PRO A 460 -6.42 -7.05 -9.71
CA PRO A 460 -6.61 -5.88 -8.87
C PRO A 460 -6.33 -6.15 -7.39
N VAL A 461 -5.63 -5.20 -6.77
CA VAL A 461 -5.27 -5.22 -5.35
C VAL A 461 -5.84 -4.01 -4.63
N VAL A 462 -6.42 -4.23 -3.46
CA VAL A 462 -6.82 -3.18 -2.52
C VAL A 462 -5.94 -3.24 -1.28
N LEU A 463 -5.35 -2.13 -0.89
CA LEU A 463 -4.45 -2.04 0.26
C LEU A 463 -5.03 -1.08 1.29
N LEU A 464 -5.27 -1.58 2.51
CA LEU A 464 -5.57 -0.78 3.69
C LEU A 464 -4.39 -0.88 4.65
N VAL A 465 -3.81 0.26 5.03
CA VAL A 465 -2.62 0.28 5.89
C VAL A 465 -2.94 0.96 7.21
N GLY A 466 -2.65 0.29 8.32
CA GLY A 466 -2.72 0.86 9.66
C GLY A 466 -1.52 1.78 9.95
N GLY A 467 -1.68 2.69 10.92
CA GLY A 467 -0.56 3.53 11.34
C GLY A 467 -0.10 4.61 10.35
N ARG A 468 -1.00 5.14 9.51
CA ARG A 468 -0.66 6.18 8.51
C ARG A 468 -0.43 7.58 9.08
N THR A 469 -0.80 7.84 10.33
CA THR A 469 -0.65 9.16 10.97
C THR A 469 0.31 9.06 12.15
N GLY A 470 0.80 10.20 12.66
CA GLY A 470 1.65 10.18 13.86
C GLY A 470 0.99 9.46 15.04
N GLN A 471 -0.30 9.71 15.28
CA GLN A 471 -1.08 9.03 16.33
C GLN A 471 -1.35 7.56 15.97
N GLY A 472 -1.67 7.26 14.71
CA GLY A 472 -1.87 5.89 14.26
C GLY A 472 -0.60 5.04 14.41
N ARG A 473 0.58 5.59 14.09
CA ARG A 473 1.87 4.90 14.25
C ARG A 473 2.11 4.54 15.70
N ALA A 474 1.84 5.46 16.63
CA ALA A 474 1.97 5.19 18.06
C ALA A 474 1.02 4.07 18.53
N ALA A 475 -0.24 4.08 18.05
CA ALA A 475 -1.21 3.03 18.36
C ALA A 475 -0.81 1.66 17.80
N ALA A 476 -0.41 1.60 16.53
CA ALA A 476 0.05 0.36 15.89
C ALA A 476 1.31 -0.18 16.58
N ALA A 477 2.32 0.67 16.84
CA ALA A 477 3.55 0.27 17.54
C ALA A 477 3.28 -0.30 18.93
N SER A 478 2.28 0.21 19.66
CA SER A 478 1.90 -0.33 20.97
C SER A 478 1.27 -1.72 20.94
N HIS A 479 0.76 -2.14 19.77
CA HIS A 479 0.04 -3.40 19.58
C HIS A 479 0.83 -4.44 18.77
N THR A 480 1.70 -4.01 17.85
CA THR A 480 2.54 -4.89 17.02
C THR A 480 3.98 -5.00 17.54
N GLY A 481 4.43 -4.08 18.40
CA GLY A 481 5.81 -3.99 18.85
C GLY A 481 6.83 -3.58 17.77
N GLY A 482 6.38 -3.27 16.55
CA GLY A 482 7.22 -3.01 15.37
C GLY A 482 7.34 -1.52 14.98
N LEU A 483 8.29 -1.21 14.10
CA LEU A 483 8.50 0.13 13.55
C LEU A 483 7.58 0.34 12.34
N VAL A 484 6.60 1.23 12.45
CA VAL A 484 5.66 1.52 11.36
C VAL A 484 6.27 2.47 10.33
N SER A 485 6.24 2.07 9.06
CA SER A 485 6.81 2.83 7.95
C SER A 485 6.09 4.15 7.66
N ASP A 486 6.76 5.06 6.96
CA ASP A 486 6.23 6.38 6.60
C ASP A 486 5.00 6.26 5.68
N ARG A 487 3.94 7.05 5.92
CA ARG A 487 2.74 7.10 5.06
C ARG A 487 3.08 7.29 3.58
N ARG A 488 4.04 8.16 3.28
CA ARG A 488 4.47 8.47 1.91
C ARG A 488 5.05 7.24 1.21
N LEU A 489 5.60 6.29 1.97
CA LEU A 489 6.16 5.06 1.42
C LEU A 489 5.04 4.12 0.96
N TRP A 490 3.96 3.99 1.72
CA TRP A 490 2.79 3.19 1.29
C TRP A 490 2.07 3.78 0.09
N GLU A 491 2.01 5.11 -0.01
CA GLU A 491 1.54 5.81 -1.21
C GLU A 491 2.43 5.49 -2.41
N ALA A 492 3.76 5.52 -2.24
CA ALA A 492 4.71 5.12 -3.27
C ALA A 492 4.56 3.64 -3.69
N VAL A 493 4.42 2.73 -2.73
CA VAL A 493 4.20 1.30 -2.97
C VAL A 493 2.94 1.09 -3.80
N ALA A 494 1.83 1.70 -3.39
CA ALA A 494 0.56 1.57 -4.07
C ALA A 494 0.62 2.09 -5.52
N GLU A 495 1.18 3.29 -5.73
CA GLU A 495 1.33 3.86 -7.06
C GLU A 495 2.26 3.04 -7.97
N GLN A 496 3.42 2.61 -7.47
CA GLN A 496 4.39 1.85 -8.27
C GLN A 496 3.94 0.42 -8.55
N ALA A 497 3.07 -0.14 -7.71
CA ALA A 497 2.50 -1.48 -7.88
C ALA A 497 1.11 -1.49 -8.54
N GLY A 498 0.50 -0.33 -8.77
CA GLY A 498 -0.87 -0.25 -9.30
C GLY A 498 -1.95 -0.73 -8.33
N ALA A 499 -1.67 -0.72 -7.02
CA ALA A 499 -2.63 -1.12 -5.99
C ALA A 499 -3.52 0.07 -5.55
N ALA A 500 -4.79 -0.21 -5.28
CA ALA A 500 -5.72 0.78 -4.75
C ALA A 500 -5.52 0.97 -3.24
N LEU A 501 -4.90 2.08 -2.84
CA LEU A 501 -4.69 2.42 -1.44
C LEU A 501 -5.93 3.10 -0.86
N VAL A 502 -6.60 2.45 0.09
CA VAL A 502 -7.81 2.94 0.75
C VAL A 502 -7.54 3.42 2.18
N THR A 503 -8.50 4.13 2.78
CA THR A 503 -8.33 4.77 4.09
C THR A 503 -9.22 4.16 5.18
N SER A 504 -10.23 3.38 4.80
CA SER A 504 -11.15 2.74 5.75
C SER A 504 -11.43 1.28 5.40
N GLN A 505 -11.92 0.53 6.38
CA GLN A 505 -12.43 -0.83 6.18
C GLN A 505 -13.67 -0.85 5.28
N ASP A 506 -14.52 0.18 5.35
CA ASP A 506 -15.68 0.30 4.48
C ASP A 506 -15.27 0.47 3.01
N ASP A 507 -14.22 1.26 2.75
CA ASP A 507 -13.64 1.38 1.42
C ASP A 507 -13.01 0.05 0.97
N LEU A 508 -12.26 -0.63 1.84
CA LEU A 508 -11.68 -1.94 1.52
C LEU A 508 -12.78 -2.93 1.06
N ILE A 509 -13.86 -3.05 1.82
CA ILE A 509 -14.99 -3.91 1.46
C ILE A 509 -15.67 -3.42 0.18
N GLY A 510 -15.89 -2.12 0.05
CA GLY A 510 -16.58 -1.50 -1.08
C GLY A 510 -15.82 -1.66 -2.40
N VAL A 511 -14.50 -1.50 -2.38
CA VAL A 511 -13.63 -1.66 -3.56
C VAL A 511 -13.48 -3.13 -3.92
N LEU A 512 -13.35 -4.04 -2.93
CA LEU A 512 -13.37 -5.48 -3.22
C LEU A 512 -14.69 -5.92 -3.86
N ALA A 513 -15.82 -5.34 -3.43
CA ALA A 513 -17.13 -5.62 -4.02
C ALA A 513 -17.22 -5.11 -5.46
N TYR A 514 -16.64 -3.94 -5.73
CA TYR A 514 -16.47 -3.43 -7.09
C TYR A 514 -15.65 -4.40 -7.95
N PHE A 515 -14.47 -4.83 -7.49
CA PHE A 515 -13.62 -5.73 -8.27
C PHE A 515 -14.26 -7.11 -8.47
N GLN A 516 -15.01 -7.63 -7.49
CA GLN A 516 -15.78 -8.86 -7.66
C GLN A 516 -16.83 -8.72 -8.78
N ALA A 517 -17.51 -7.57 -8.85
CA ALA A 517 -18.57 -7.32 -9.82
C ALA A 517 -18.05 -6.93 -11.21
N HIS A 518 -16.92 -6.23 -11.28
CA HIS A 518 -16.46 -5.52 -12.47
C HIS A 518 -15.05 -5.88 -12.92
N GLY A 519 -14.20 -6.48 -12.08
CA GLY A 519 -12.78 -6.69 -12.37
C GLY A 519 -12.49 -7.53 -13.62
N ALA A 520 -13.40 -8.43 -13.99
CA ALA A 520 -13.31 -9.23 -15.22
C ALA A 520 -14.20 -8.70 -16.37
N ARG A 521 -14.96 -7.61 -16.15
CA ARG A 521 -15.83 -7.05 -17.18
C ARG A 521 -15.00 -6.15 -18.10
N PRO A 522 -14.95 -6.43 -19.40
CA PRO A 522 -14.23 -5.56 -20.32
C PRO A 522 -14.99 -4.25 -20.50
N THR A 523 -14.27 -3.16 -20.78
CA THR A 523 -14.89 -1.86 -21.04
C THR A 523 -14.44 -1.22 -22.34
N ASP A 524 -15.33 -0.51 -23.01
CA ASP A 524 -15.02 0.42 -24.10
C ASP A 524 -15.31 1.86 -23.66
N GLY A 525 -14.39 2.77 -23.97
CA GLY A 525 -14.51 4.18 -23.62
C GLY A 525 -13.78 4.61 -22.34
N GLU A 526 -13.83 5.91 -22.10
CA GLU A 526 -13.16 6.61 -21.02
C GLU A 526 -14.18 7.42 -20.22
N GLY A 527 -13.88 7.67 -18.94
CA GLY A 527 -14.69 8.53 -18.09
C GLY A 527 -15.86 7.84 -17.39
N VAL A 528 -16.54 8.63 -16.56
CA VAL A 528 -17.61 8.19 -15.66
C VAL A 528 -18.84 9.04 -15.90
N LEU A 529 -19.99 8.40 -16.16
CA LEU A 529 -21.29 9.04 -16.26
C LEU A 529 -22.05 8.87 -14.94
N VAL A 530 -22.42 9.97 -14.29
CA VAL A 530 -23.26 9.93 -13.08
C VAL A 530 -24.68 10.35 -13.45
N ILE A 531 -25.70 9.59 -13.01
CA ILE A 531 -27.11 9.88 -13.33
C ILE A 531 -28.06 9.61 -12.15
N GLY A 532 -28.99 10.53 -11.88
CA GLY A 532 -30.00 10.35 -10.82
C GLY A 532 -31.00 11.51 -10.63
N PRO A 533 -31.77 11.55 -9.53
CA PRO A 533 -33.02 12.31 -9.44
C PRO A 533 -32.97 13.81 -9.05
N SER A 534 -31.83 14.35 -8.59
CA SER A 534 -31.80 15.67 -7.93
C SER A 534 -30.54 16.46 -8.20
N GLY A 535 -30.66 17.78 -8.42
CA GLY A 535 -29.54 18.70 -8.58
C GLY A 535 -28.66 18.85 -7.35
N GLY A 536 -29.22 18.95 -6.13
CA GLY A 536 -28.41 19.01 -4.91
C GLY A 536 -27.62 17.71 -4.66
N ALA A 537 -28.20 16.56 -5.00
CA ALA A 537 -27.50 15.28 -4.96
C ALA A 537 -26.40 15.18 -6.02
N SER A 538 -26.62 15.77 -7.19
CA SER A 538 -25.68 15.83 -8.30
C SER A 538 -24.46 16.71 -7.97
N VAL A 539 -24.64 17.86 -7.31
CA VAL A 539 -23.52 18.69 -6.86
C VAL A 539 -22.62 17.93 -5.89
N LEU A 540 -23.19 17.31 -4.86
CA LEU A 540 -22.41 16.50 -3.91
C LEU A 540 -21.75 15.28 -4.56
N ALA A 541 -22.36 14.75 -5.62
CA ALA A 541 -21.73 13.68 -6.39
C ALA A 541 -20.50 14.17 -7.12
N ALA A 542 -20.57 15.33 -7.80
CA ALA A 542 -19.41 15.94 -8.43
C ALA A 542 -18.28 16.19 -7.41
N ASP A 543 -18.60 16.73 -6.24
CA ASP A 543 -17.62 16.94 -5.16
C ASP A 543 -16.98 15.61 -4.68
N ALA A 544 -17.79 14.55 -4.55
CA ALA A 544 -17.30 13.24 -4.12
C ALA A 544 -16.36 12.59 -5.16
N PHE A 545 -16.67 12.70 -6.46
CA PHE A 545 -15.81 12.19 -7.53
C PHE A 545 -14.53 13.03 -7.68
N ASP A 546 -14.62 14.36 -7.58
CA ASP A 546 -13.45 15.25 -7.60
C ASP A 546 -12.50 14.96 -6.42
N ALA A 547 -13.05 14.80 -5.21
CA ALA A 547 -12.27 14.43 -4.02
C ALA A 547 -11.62 13.04 -4.15
N ALA A 548 -12.21 12.13 -4.93
CA ALA A 548 -11.64 10.82 -5.26
C ALA A 548 -10.65 10.88 -6.45
N GLY A 549 -10.41 12.05 -7.03
CA GLY A 549 -9.51 12.23 -8.18
C GLY A 549 -10.08 11.78 -9.52
N VAL A 550 -11.41 11.63 -9.62
CA VAL A 550 -12.11 11.19 -10.83
C VAL A 550 -12.82 12.37 -11.48
N CYS A 551 -12.40 12.72 -12.70
CA CYS A 551 -13.05 13.77 -13.47
C CYS A 551 -14.36 13.25 -14.09
N LEU A 552 -15.43 14.03 -13.95
CA LEU A 552 -16.71 13.76 -14.61
C LEU A 552 -16.77 14.51 -15.95
N ASP A 553 -16.55 13.76 -17.01
CA ASP A 553 -16.49 14.28 -18.37
C ASP A 553 -17.80 14.93 -18.84
N PRO A 554 -17.75 16.07 -19.57
CA PRO A 554 -18.93 16.67 -20.17
C PRO A 554 -19.66 15.71 -21.14
N LEU A 555 -20.99 15.85 -21.20
CA LEU A 555 -21.83 15.08 -22.13
C LEU A 555 -21.69 15.60 -23.59
N PRO A 556 -21.83 14.74 -24.61
CA PRO A 556 -21.83 15.15 -26.02
C PRO A 556 -22.96 16.13 -26.36
N GLU A 557 -22.68 17.29 -26.94
CA GLU A 557 -23.70 18.33 -27.18
C GLU A 557 -24.85 17.88 -28.11
N ASP A 558 -24.60 16.92 -28.99
CA ASP A 558 -25.53 16.41 -29.99
C ASP A 558 -26.64 15.52 -29.39
N VAL A 559 -26.47 14.95 -28.20
CA VAL A 559 -27.52 14.13 -27.55
C VAL A 559 -28.58 14.96 -26.81
N ALA A 560 -28.34 16.27 -26.59
CA ALA A 560 -29.22 17.12 -25.79
C ALA A 560 -30.67 17.16 -26.32
N GLY A 561 -30.86 17.17 -27.65
CA GLY A 561 -32.19 17.16 -28.27
C GLY A 561 -32.95 15.86 -28.01
N GLU A 562 -32.26 14.71 -28.13
CA GLU A 562 -32.82 13.40 -27.86
C GLU A 562 -33.20 13.23 -26.38
N LEU A 563 -32.33 13.66 -25.47
CA LEU A 563 -32.57 13.61 -24.03
C LEU A 563 -33.79 14.45 -23.62
N ARG A 564 -33.98 15.64 -24.20
CA ARG A 564 -35.21 16.44 -23.98
C ARG A 564 -36.47 15.70 -24.44
N GLY A 565 -36.39 14.98 -25.55
CA GLY A 565 -37.48 14.11 -26.03
C GLY A 565 -37.83 12.98 -25.05
N LEU A 566 -36.87 12.53 -24.25
CA LEU A 566 -37.07 11.53 -23.18
C LEU A 566 -37.55 12.14 -21.85
N GLY A 567 -37.67 13.48 -21.77
CA GLY A 567 -38.11 14.19 -20.57
C GLY A 567 -36.97 14.62 -19.63
N VAL A 568 -35.73 14.67 -20.11
CA VAL A 568 -34.55 15.14 -19.37
C VAL A 568 -34.26 16.60 -19.73
N ALA A 569 -34.41 17.50 -18.74
CA ALA A 569 -34.32 18.94 -18.95
C ALA A 569 -32.95 19.54 -18.61
N ALA A 570 -32.27 19.02 -17.58
CA ALA A 570 -30.93 19.45 -17.21
C ALA A 570 -29.88 18.68 -18.03
N PHE A 571 -28.81 19.37 -18.44
CA PHE A 571 -27.76 18.82 -19.29
C PHE A 571 -26.40 19.05 -18.65
N GLY A 572 -25.70 17.96 -18.32
CA GLY A 572 -24.42 17.97 -17.62
C GLY A 572 -24.08 16.58 -17.08
N ASN A 573 -22.85 16.43 -16.59
CA ASN A 573 -22.41 15.24 -15.87
C ASN A 573 -21.95 15.69 -14.47
N PRO A 574 -22.70 15.39 -13.40
CA PRO A 574 -23.83 14.46 -13.33
C PRO A 574 -25.11 14.91 -14.05
N LEU A 575 -25.86 13.93 -14.56
CA LEU A 575 -27.12 14.13 -15.29
C LEU A 575 -28.34 13.92 -14.39
N GLU A 576 -29.28 14.86 -14.42
CA GLU A 576 -30.53 14.75 -13.68
C GLU A 576 -31.64 14.10 -14.52
N ALA A 577 -32.13 12.94 -14.09
CA ALA A 577 -33.26 12.24 -14.68
C ALA A 577 -34.38 12.01 -13.65
N PRO A 578 -35.67 12.17 -13.99
CA PRO A 578 -36.77 12.01 -13.04
C PRO A 578 -36.96 10.55 -12.61
N VAL A 579 -36.21 10.15 -11.58
CA VAL A 579 -36.29 8.84 -10.92
C VAL A 579 -37.09 8.96 -9.63
N GLY A 580 -38.07 8.08 -9.42
CA GLY A 580 -38.90 8.08 -8.22
C GLY A 580 -40.09 7.12 -8.33
N PRO A 581 -40.97 7.07 -7.32
CA PRO A 581 -42.04 6.06 -7.24
C PRO A 581 -43.10 6.16 -8.34
N ARG A 582 -43.24 7.34 -8.97
CA ARG A 582 -44.12 7.57 -10.13
C ARG A 582 -43.36 7.74 -11.45
N GLY A 583 -42.03 7.59 -11.41
CA GLY A 583 -41.16 7.72 -12.58
C GLY A 583 -41.21 6.47 -13.44
N ARG A 584 -40.74 6.59 -14.69
CA ARG A 584 -40.56 5.43 -15.58
C ARG A 584 -39.30 4.66 -15.18
N PRO A 585 -39.38 3.36 -14.84
CA PRO A 585 -38.21 2.60 -14.38
C PRO A 585 -37.14 2.43 -15.47
N ASP A 586 -37.54 2.40 -16.75
CA ASP A 586 -36.68 2.25 -17.93
C ASP A 586 -36.05 3.57 -18.41
N LEU A 587 -36.38 4.72 -17.80
CA LEU A 587 -35.89 6.02 -18.25
C LEU A 587 -34.36 6.12 -18.17
N VAL A 588 -33.76 5.77 -17.04
CA VAL A 588 -32.31 5.82 -16.87
C VAL A 588 -31.60 4.92 -17.88
N PRO A 589 -31.97 3.65 -18.04
CA PRO A 589 -31.45 2.82 -19.14
C PRO A 589 -31.59 3.43 -20.54
N ALA A 590 -32.75 4.02 -20.87
CA ALA A 590 -32.98 4.65 -22.17
C ALA A 590 -32.08 5.87 -22.41
N VAL A 591 -31.90 6.71 -21.38
CA VAL A 591 -31.02 7.88 -21.40
C VAL A 591 -29.56 7.45 -21.56
N VAL A 592 -29.11 6.46 -20.78
CA VAL A 592 -27.76 5.92 -20.87
C VAL A 592 -27.49 5.34 -22.26
N ALA A 593 -28.43 4.57 -22.81
CA ALA A 593 -28.29 4.03 -24.16
C ALA A 593 -28.22 5.12 -25.24
N ALA A 594 -28.89 6.26 -25.06
CA ALA A 594 -28.78 7.40 -25.96
C ALA A 594 -27.40 8.06 -25.90
N ILE A 595 -26.88 8.30 -24.68
CA ILE A 595 -25.56 8.90 -24.47
C ILE A 595 -24.45 8.00 -25.03
N LEU A 596 -24.52 6.70 -24.76
CA LEU A 596 -23.50 5.73 -25.17
C LEU A 596 -23.42 5.54 -26.70
N ARG A 597 -24.45 5.93 -27.47
CA ARG A 597 -24.37 5.97 -28.94
C ARG A 597 -23.46 7.08 -29.47
N ALA A 598 -23.35 8.18 -28.73
CA ALA A 598 -22.52 9.33 -29.12
C ALA A 598 -21.12 9.27 -28.49
N ARG A 599 -21.03 8.83 -27.23
CA ARG A 599 -19.76 8.67 -26.50
C ARG A 599 -19.82 7.46 -25.58
N ALA A 600 -18.87 6.54 -25.73
CA ALA A 600 -18.71 5.44 -24.80
C ALA A 600 -18.19 5.96 -23.45
N TYR A 601 -18.81 5.50 -22.36
CA TYR A 601 -18.37 5.71 -21.00
C TYR A 601 -18.02 4.36 -20.38
N ARG A 602 -16.89 4.31 -19.68
CA ARG A 602 -16.44 3.11 -18.96
C ARG A 602 -17.41 2.73 -17.85
N GLU A 603 -17.84 3.73 -17.10
CA GLU A 603 -18.65 3.60 -15.90
C GLU A 603 -19.93 4.41 -15.99
N VAL A 604 -21.02 3.82 -15.52
CA VAL A 604 -22.29 4.49 -15.27
C VAL A 604 -22.63 4.31 -13.80
N VAL A 605 -22.63 5.43 -13.06
CA VAL A 605 -23.03 5.47 -11.65
C VAL A 605 -24.45 6.01 -11.58
N ALA A 606 -25.39 5.08 -11.47
CA ALA A 606 -26.80 5.38 -11.31
C ALA A 606 -27.12 5.52 -9.83
N HIS A 607 -27.84 6.57 -9.43
CA HIS A 607 -28.21 6.77 -8.03
C HIS A 607 -29.68 7.09 -7.84
N VAL A 608 -30.20 6.68 -6.68
CA VAL A 608 -31.58 6.91 -6.26
C VAL A 608 -31.62 7.46 -4.84
N ASN A 609 -32.65 8.27 -4.54
CA ASN A 609 -32.98 8.63 -3.18
C ASN A 609 -34.08 7.68 -2.68
N VAL A 610 -33.71 6.68 -1.88
CA VAL A 610 -34.65 5.65 -1.39
C VAL A 610 -35.75 6.27 -0.54
N GLN A 611 -35.45 7.32 0.23
CA GLN A 611 -36.45 8.04 1.02
C GLN A 611 -37.60 8.58 0.15
N ALA A 612 -37.33 9.04 -1.08
CA ALA A 612 -38.37 9.54 -1.96
C ALA A 612 -39.37 8.46 -2.40
N PHE A 613 -38.92 7.20 -2.55
CA PHE A 613 -39.78 6.07 -2.89
C PHE A 613 -40.80 5.75 -1.80
N PHE A 614 -40.41 5.92 -0.53
CA PHE A 614 -41.27 5.63 0.63
C PHE A 614 -41.94 6.87 1.23
N THR A 615 -41.62 8.06 0.72
CA THR A 615 -42.31 9.32 1.10
C THR A 615 -43.42 9.66 0.12
N TYR A 616 -43.22 9.41 -1.18
CA TYR A 616 -44.17 9.75 -2.24
C TYR A 616 -44.79 8.52 -2.93
N GLY A 617 -44.43 7.32 -2.45
CA GLY A 617 -44.99 6.04 -2.86
C GLY A 617 -45.23 5.16 -1.64
N ASP A 618 -46.03 4.13 -1.83
CA ASP A 618 -46.56 3.32 -0.73
C ASP A 618 -45.97 1.90 -0.71
N THR A 619 -45.13 1.55 -1.70
CA THR A 619 -44.71 0.18 -1.93
C THR A 619 -43.28 0.10 -2.53
N PRO A 620 -42.53 -1.01 -2.34
CA PRO A 620 -41.16 -1.15 -2.82
C PRO A 620 -41.03 -1.49 -4.32
N GLU A 621 -42.11 -1.90 -4.98
CA GLU A 621 -42.10 -2.39 -6.38
C GLU A 621 -41.49 -1.39 -7.38
N PRO A 622 -41.70 -0.06 -7.28
CA PRO A 622 -41.04 0.87 -8.20
C PRO A 622 -39.51 0.88 -8.05
N LEU A 623 -38.99 0.70 -6.83
CA LEU A 623 -37.54 0.61 -6.59
C LEU A 623 -36.97 -0.72 -7.14
N TYR A 624 -37.72 -1.82 -6.97
CA TYR A 624 -37.36 -3.10 -7.58
C TYR A 624 -37.39 -3.02 -9.10
N ALA A 625 -38.43 -2.41 -9.68
CA ALA A 625 -38.56 -2.22 -11.13
C ALA A 625 -37.39 -1.40 -11.70
N TYR A 626 -36.98 -0.34 -11.00
CA TYR A 626 -35.79 0.44 -11.37
C TYR A 626 -34.52 -0.42 -11.34
N THR A 627 -34.33 -1.21 -10.27
CA THR A 627 -33.17 -2.10 -10.13
C THR A 627 -33.14 -3.17 -11.23
N HIS A 628 -34.29 -3.75 -11.57
CA HIS A 628 -34.43 -4.69 -12.68
C HIS A 628 -34.14 -4.04 -14.04
N ALA A 629 -34.55 -2.79 -14.24
CA ALA A 629 -34.27 -2.06 -15.47
C ALA A 629 -32.76 -1.78 -15.64
N LEU A 630 -32.06 -1.43 -14.56
CA LEU A 630 -30.59 -1.32 -14.57
C LEU A 630 -29.91 -2.68 -14.81
N ALA A 631 -30.39 -3.75 -14.18
CA ALA A 631 -29.90 -5.10 -14.41
C ALA A 631 -30.04 -5.53 -15.88
N ALA A 632 -31.17 -5.22 -16.51
CA ALA A 632 -31.37 -5.47 -17.94
C ALA A 632 -30.41 -4.63 -18.80
N ALA A 633 -30.18 -3.36 -18.43
CA ALA A 633 -29.24 -2.48 -19.12
C ALA A 633 -27.79 -3.00 -19.07
N GLN A 634 -27.33 -3.45 -17.90
CA GLN A 634 -26.01 -4.05 -17.71
C GLN A 634 -25.79 -5.30 -18.60
N GLY A 635 -26.85 -6.07 -18.83
CA GLY A 635 -26.83 -7.21 -19.76
C GLY A 635 -26.81 -6.79 -21.23
N ALA A 636 -27.55 -5.73 -21.58
CA ALA A 636 -27.60 -5.19 -22.95
C ALA A 636 -26.34 -4.41 -23.35
N LEU A 637 -25.62 -3.86 -22.37
CA LEU A 637 -24.41 -3.05 -22.53
C LEU A 637 -23.23 -3.72 -21.81
N PRO A 638 -22.74 -4.87 -22.31
CA PRO A 638 -21.74 -5.68 -21.61
C PRO A 638 -20.36 -5.02 -21.50
N ARG A 639 -20.13 -3.94 -22.26
CA ARG A 639 -18.89 -3.15 -22.27
C ARG A 639 -18.95 -1.89 -21.39
N THR A 640 -20.06 -1.68 -20.68
CA THR A 640 -20.22 -0.59 -19.72
C THR A 640 -20.47 -1.18 -18.35
N ARG A 641 -19.80 -0.64 -17.33
CA ARG A 641 -19.99 -1.05 -15.94
C ARG A 641 -21.06 -0.18 -15.30
N PHE A 642 -22.03 -0.80 -14.65
CA PHE A 642 -23.09 -0.11 -13.92
C PHE A 642 -22.87 -0.28 -12.43
N THR A 643 -22.81 0.84 -11.72
CA THR A 643 -22.82 0.92 -10.26
C THR A 643 -24.12 1.57 -9.79
N LEU A 644 -24.75 1.03 -8.75
CA LEU A 644 -25.96 1.58 -8.15
C LEU A 644 -25.66 2.22 -6.79
N VAL A 645 -26.14 3.43 -6.55
CA VAL A 645 -26.09 4.09 -5.24
C VAL A 645 -27.50 4.26 -4.68
N THR A 646 -27.81 3.51 -3.62
CA THR A 646 -29.07 3.59 -2.87
C THR A 646 -28.92 4.54 -1.69
N ARG A 647 -29.04 5.85 -1.94
CA ARG A 647 -28.93 6.85 -0.88
C ARG A 647 -30.11 6.75 0.07
N ASN A 648 -29.85 6.95 1.36
CA ASN A 648 -30.87 6.96 2.42
C ASN A 648 -31.63 5.62 2.49
N GLY A 649 -30.94 4.51 2.23
CA GLY A 649 -31.52 3.16 2.21
C GLY A 649 -32.15 2.75 3.55
N GLU A 650 -31.72 3.36 4.65
CA GLU A 650 -32.30 3.19 5.99
C GLU A 650 -33.76 3.66 6.10
N CYS A 651 -34.27 4.42 5.12
CA CYS A 651 -35.68 4.78 5.04
C CYS A 651 -36.57 3.66 4.47
N ALA A 652 -35.98 2.58 3.92
CA ALA A 652 -36.73 1.47 3.38
C ALA A 652 -37.20 0.51 4.49
N PRO A 653 -38.35 -0.16 4.32
CA PRO A 653 -38.75 -1.29 5.17
C PRO A 653 -37.69 -2.40 5.22
N PRO A 654 -37.62 -3.17 6.32
CA PRO A 654 -36.72 -4.31 6.44
C PRO A 654 -36.84 -5.29 5.25
N GLY A 655 -35.69 -5.74 4.73
CA GLY A 655 -35.60 -6.68 3.60
C GLY A 655 -35.59 -6.03 2.20
N VAL A 656 -35.96 -4.75 2.06
CA VAL A 656 -35.95 -4.07 0.75
C VAL A 656 -34.53 -3.84 0.23
N ASP A 657 -33.60 -3.35 1.07
CA ASP A 657 -32.19 -3.17 0.67
C ASP A 657 -31.55 -4.52 0.30
N ASP A 658 -31.89 -5.59 1.02
CA ASP A 658 -31.39 -6.94 0.73
C ASP A 658 -31.88 -7.44 -0.64
N GLU A 659 -33.14 -7.20 -0.97
CA GLU A 659 -33.70 -7.58 -2.27
C GLU A 659 -33.11 -6.76 -3.42
N VAL A 660 -32.94 -5.44 -3.24
CA VAL A 660 -32.24 -4.59 -4.22
C VAL A 660 -30.82 -5.09 -4.46
N ARG A 661 -30.06 -5.38 -3.40
CA ARG A 661 -28.71 -5.94 -3.50
C ARG A 661 -28.70 -7.29 -4.19
N ARG A 662 -29.66 -8.17 -3.89
CA ARG A 662 -29.79 -9.49 -4.52
C ARG A 662 -30.01 -9.37 -6.03
N VAL A 663 -30.93 -8.51 -6.46
CA VAL A 663 -31.22 -8.28 -7.89
C VAL A 663 -30.01 -7.65 -8.60
N ALA A 664 -29.39 -6.63 -8.01
CA ALA A 664 -28.21 -5.98 -8.57
C ALA A 664 -27.01 -6.93 -8.66
N ALA A 665 -26.72 -7.69 -7.62
CA ALA A 665 -25.63 -8.64 -7.57
C ALA A 665 -25.78 -9.75 -8.63
N ALA A 666 -27.00 -10.22 -8.90
CA ALA A 666 -27.27 -11.20 -9.97
C ALA A 666 -26.92 -10.67 -11.37
N ALA A 667 -26.95 -9.34 -11.56
CA ALA A 667 -26.50 -8.68 -12.79
C ALA A 667 -25.03 -8.22 -12.73
N GLY A 668 -24.32 -8.46 -11.62
CA GLY A 668 -22.97 -7.96 -11.40
C GLY A 668 -22.88 -6.44 -11.26
N ILE A 669 -23.89 -5.82 -10.62
CA ILE A 669 -23.95 -4.39 -10.28
C ILE A 669 -23.63 -4.26 -8.78
N PRO A 670 -22.52 -3.59 -8.38
CA PRO A 670 -22.26 -3.29 -6.98
C PRO A 670 -23.22 -2.19 -6.48
N VAL A 671 -23.62 -2.28 -5.21
CA VAL A 671 -24.58 -1.36 -4.58
C VAL A 671 -23.97 -0.64 -3.39
N TYR A 672 -23.87 0.68 -3.47
CA TYR A 672 -23.34 1.55 -2.41
C TYR A 672 -24.44 2.34 -1.72
N ARG A 673 -24.21 2.71 -0.46
CA ARG A 673 -25.15 3.52 0.34
C ARG A 673 -24.88 5.02 0.24
N SER A 674 -23.69 5.40 -0.22
CA SER A 674 -23.26 6.79 -0.36
C SER A 674 -22.49 7.00 -1.66
N MET A 675 -22.40 8.26 -2.09
CA MET A 675 -21.70 8.59 -3.32
C MET A 675 -20.19 8.55 -3.11
N GLU A 676 -19.71 8.88 -1.92
CA GLU A 676 -18.31 8.83 -1.50
C GLU A 676 -17.76 7.40 -1.60
N ALA A 677 -18.53 6.41 -1.14
CA ALA A 677 -18.12 5.01 -1.23
C ALA A 677 -18.09 4.50 -2.68
N ALA A 678 -19.04 4.95 -3.52
CA ALA A 678 -19.05 4.64 -4.93
C ALA A 678 -17.88 5.32 -5.68
N ALA A 679 -17.61 6.59 -5.37
CA ALA A 679 -16.50 7.34 -5.94
C ALA A 679 -15.15 6.72 -5.59
N ALA A 680 -14.94 6.34 -4.32
CA ALA A 680 -13.73 5.63 -3.89
C ALA A 680 -13.54 4.30 -4.63
N ALA A 681 -14.62 3.53 -4.81
CA ALA A 681 -14.58 2.26 -5.52
C ALA A 681 -14.31 2.42 -7.03
N VAL A 682 -14.95 3.40 -7.69
CA VAL A 682 -14.73 3.71 -9.10
C VAL A 682 -13.32 4.27 -9.35
N ALA A 683 -12.81 5.11 -8.45
CA ALA A 683 -11.45 5.63 -8.50
C ALA A 683 -10.42 4.50 -8.38
N ALA A 684 -10.62 3.60 -7.42
CA ALA A 684 -9.79 2.40 -7.26
C ALA A 684 -9.89 1.44 -8.45
N GLY A 685 -11.07 1.37 -9.09
CA GLY A 685 -11.28 0.66 -10.34
C GLY A 685 -10.29 1.09 -11.42
N GLY A 686 -10.04 2.40 -11.53
CA GLY A 686 -9.09 2.96 -12.50
C GLY A 686 -9.29 2.34 -13.88
N ASP A 687 -8.19 2.05 -14.58
CA ASP A 687 -8.23 1.41 -15.90
C ASP A 687 -8.24 -0.13 -15.86
N HIS A 688 -8.45 -0.74 -14.69
CA HIS A 688 -8.51 -2.20 -14.60
C HIS A 688 -9.62 -2.73 -15.52
N GLY A 689 -9.29 -3.62 -16.45
CA GLY A 689 -10.21 -4.19 -17.46
C GLY A 689 -10.53 -3.28 -18.65
N ALA A 690 -9.84 -2.14 -18.80
CA ALA A 690 -9.78 -1.41 -20.06
C ALA A 690 -8.98 -2.23 -21.10
N ALA A 691 -9.47 -2.26 -22.35
CA ALA A 691 -8.92 -3.05 -23.44
C ALA A 691 -7.74 -2.38 -24.15
#